data_AF-A0A0E3NU52-F1
#
_entry.id   AF-A0A0E3NU52-F1
#
_cell.length_a   1.000
_cell.length_b   1.000
_cell.length_c   1.000
_cell.angle_alpha   90.00
_cell.angle_beta   90.00
_cell.angle_gamma   90.00
#
_symmetry.space_group_name_H-M   'P 1'
#
loop_
_entity.id
_entity.type
_entity.pdbx_description
1 polymer ?
#
loop_
_entity_poly.entity_id
_entity_poly.type
_entity_poly.pdbx_seq_one_letter_code
_entity_poly.pdbx_strand_id
1 'polypeptide(L)'
;MAGDKSNSASNCMRRDTAAEDDSLGFKPYVEAIAEFLTNEDTLAPITLSIEGQWGCGKSSFMQQLKKKIEEGNDRKSKRKRYFTVWFNCWRYEKEDELWAAFALNLMEKLSEQLSWRGRQWAKINLVWLRLKFKWKNESSIILHILSRVIFILIILALWASFILSIPHLMERLFSYSMGISFSVSPFTGPIDLFLNLVNPSNSTSSIDANLVNNSTSVGLVDAKFRTSVNVLLMLAGIIGLLLQSFYLIKEIKNFVGNPFDFSEFISNPNYTAHISFIEHFHSDFDKIIESYVGNSRVYVFVDDLDRCEVPKAAELMQALNLMISDKANVYFSIGIDRKVISAGLAAKNEKVLGYLGVKGLKYGYDYIEKFIQLPFKVPSPKNEDFKEFMNPQKKQDPPSKKSWLSDNPLSNNLKKVFSKFKITHSGSQTDEESIPQESTESAKTEEGVPEGTAKEEPEKEEKILNDKDCDEKSGEWDHILEMVAPALDRNPRRMKQFFNLFRFQRTIGKRTELLSYDPGTNPENRWNCRKLAKFVAISMNWPSLISALSSNSELLNQLQAYALDPKGENKNLEEWTKDEKLIRLLKYGCVEEGNLSEEKANYTLSGLDFSKLLQISPVVEPPDENLSSSLSDMEFVRISAGDFMMGSPDGEDGRRDNEGPVHKVTIKNLFYLGKYPVTQKQWKKVMGNNPSRFKGDTLPVESVSWNDVQEFIKKLNKMEGTDKYRLPSEAEWEYACRAGTTTNFYFGDDESKLGDYAWYTGNSGGKIHPVGEKNHNSWNLYDMHGNVWEWVQDRWHDNYEGAPSDGSAWENGNGSYRVVRGGGWHYGSMNCRSAIRNGLDLDNRDNNVGFRLLRKP
;
A
#
# COMPACT_ATOMS: atom_id res chain seq x y z
N MET A 1 -28.34 8.60 -21.15
CA MET A 1 -28.30 9.64 -20.10
C MET A 1 -26.84 9.98 -19.86
N ALA A 2 -26.39 11.11 -20.39
CA ALA A 2 -25.03 11.60 -20.21
C ALA A 2 -24.97 12.30 -18.83
N GLY A 3 -24.31 11.66 -17.88
CA GLY A 3 -24.03 12.23 -16.56
C GLY A 3 -22.85 13.18 -16.63
N ASP A 4 -23.05 14.35 -16.06
CA ASP A 4 -22.15 15.50 -16.02
C ASP A 4 -20.81 15.16 -15.31
N LYS A 5 -19.69 15.28 -16.03
CA LYS A 5 -18.34 14.98 -15.52
C LYS A 5 -17.79 16.07 -14.59
N SER A 6 -18.47 17.21 -14.47
CA SER A 6 -18.04 18.34 -13.64
C SER A 6 -18.32 18.14 -12.14
N ASN A 7 -19.02 17.06 -11.76
CA ASN A 7 -19.52 16.82 -10.40
C ASN A 7 -18.72 15.80 -9.57
N SER A 8 -17.64 15.19 -10.07
CA SER A 8 -16.89 14.15 -9.33
C SER A 8 -15.94 14.73 -8.28
N ALA A 9 -15.11 15.72 -8.66
CA ALA A 9 -14.12 16.34 -7.77
C ALA A 9 -14.77 17.11 -6.61
N SER A 10 -15.86 17.85 -6.88
CA SER A 10 -16.63 18.59 -5.86
C SER A 10 -17.40 17.67 -4.91
N ASN A 11 -17.86 16.50 -5.37
CA ASN A 11 -18.46 15.48 -4.50
C ASN A 11 -17.43 14.72 -3.66
N CYS A 12 -16.21 14.53 -4.18
CA CYS A 12 -15.08 13.90 -3.49
C CYS A 12 -14.53 14.80 -2.35
N MET A 13 -14.54 16.13 -2.53
CA MET A 13 -14.26 17.07 -1.43
C MET A 13 -15.35 17.11 -0.36
N ARG A 14 -16.61 16.88 -0.75
CA ARG A 14 -17.77 16.90 0.17
C ARG A 14 -18.04 15.55 0.85
N ARG A 15 -17.41 14.47 0.39
CA ARG A 15 -17.48 13.13 0.98
C ARG A 15 -16.07 12.60 1.04
N ASP A 16 -15.51 12.34 2.22
CA ASP A 16 -14.19 11.72 2.42
C ASP A 16 -14.05 10.39 1.67
N THR A 17 -13.83 10.46 0.37
CA THR A 17 -13.84 9.35 -0.58
C THR A 17 -12.64 9.53 -1.49
N ALA A 18 -12.01 8.44 -1.89
CA ALA A 18 -10.87 8.53 -2.79
C ALA A 18 -11.32 8.92 -4.22
N ALA A 19 -10.46 9.69 -4.90
CA ALA A 19 -10.78 10.26 -6.21
C ALA A 19 -10.38 9.32 -7.34
N GLU A 20 -11.34 8.99 -8.22
CA GLU A 20 -11.08 8.19 -9.43
C GLU A 20 -10.54 9.00 -10.62
N ASP A 21 -10.56 10.33 -10.53
CA ASP A 21 -10.08 11.25 -11.55
C ASP A 21 -8.73 11.84 -11.12
N ASP A 22 -7.84 12.06 -12.08
CA ASP A 22 -6.50 12.58 -11.81
C ASP A 22 -6.53 14.08 -11.51
N SER A 23 -6.74 14.41 -10.23
CA SER A 23 -6.70 15.77 -9.71
C SER A 23 -5.40 16.09 -8.96
N LEU A 24 -4.49 15.12 -8.82
CA LEU A 24 -3.27 15.23 -7.99
C LEU A 24 -1.98 14.98 -8.80
N GLY A 25 -2.09 14.82 -10.12
CA GLY A 25 -0.95 14.63 -11.01
C GLY A 25 -0.36 13.21 -10.99
N PHE A 26 -1.16 12.21 -10.59
CA PHE A 26 -0.71 10.83 -10.43
C PHE A 26 -0.70 10.03 -11.74
N LYS A 27 -1.39 10.51 -12.79
CA LYS A 27 -1.60 9.75 -14.02
C LYS A 27 -0.32 9.21 -14.68
N PRO A 28 0.80 9.96 -14.82
CA PRO A 28 2.01 9.42 -15.45
C PRO A 28 2.55 8.19 -14.71
N TYR A 29 2.50 8.21 -13.37
CA TYR A 29 2.93 7.11 -12.52
C TYR A 29 1.94 5.94 -12.58
N VAL A 30 0.64 6.21 -12.49
CA VAL A 30 -0.42 5.19 -12.60
C VAL A 30 -0.32 4.45 -13.93
N GLU A 31 -0.12 5.16 -15.04
CA GLU A 31 0.04 4.56 -16.36
C GLU A 31 1.30 3.71 -16.46
N ALA A 32 2.43 4.18 -15.92
CA ALA A 32 3.68 3.42 -15.88
C ALA A 32 3.56 2.12 -15.07
N ILE A 33 2.97 2.20 -13.88
CA ILE A 33 2.79 1.03 -13.01
C ILE A 33 1.81 0.03 -13.64
N ALA A 34 0.71 0.51 -14.23
CA ALA A 34 -0.23 -0.36 -14.94
C ALA A 34 0.43 -1.06 -16.14
N GLU A 35 1.23 -0.32 -16.93
CA GLU A 35 2.02 -0.87 -18.04
C GLU A 35 2.98 -1.96 -17.55
N PHE A 36 3.74 -1.68 -16.48
CA PHE A 36 4.64 -2.64 -15.87
C PHE A 36 3.91 -3.91 -15.39
N LEU A 37 2.83 -3.76 -14.61
CA LEU A 37 2.09 -4.88 -14.02
C LEU A 37 1.38 -5.75 -15.07
N THR A 38 0.91 -5.14 -16.16
CA THR A 38 0.20 -5.85 -17.23
C THR A 38 1.11 -6.40 -18.34
N ASN A 39 2.41 -6.06 -18.31
CA ASN A 39 3.40 -6.60 -19.23
C ASN A 39 3.51 -8.13 -19.12
N GLU A 40 3.69 -8.83 -20.23
CA GLU A 40 3.77 -10.30 -20.29
C GLU A 40 4.99 -10.86 -19.57
N ASP A 41 6.11 -10.12 -19.59
CA ASP A 41 7.38 -10.45 -18.94
C ASP A 41 7.37 -10.17 -17.43
N THR A 42 6.27 -9.61 -16.92
CA THR A 42 6.06 -9.38 -15.49
C THR A 42 5.31 -10.58 -14.92
N LEU A 43 6.06 -11.44 -14.22
CA LEU A 43 5.57 -12.73 -13.70
C LEU A 43 5.20 -12.63 -12.22
N ALA A 44 4.04 -13.18 -11.86
CA ALA A 44 3.64 -13.39 -10.47
C ALA A 44 4.58 -14.38 -9.75
N PRO A 45 4.65 -14.31 -8.41
CA PRO A 45 3.99 -13.33 -7.54
C PRO A 45 4.76 -12.00 -7.46
N ILE A 46 4.02 -10.90 -7.44
CA ILE A 46 4.58 -9.55 -7.24
C ILE A 46 3.84 -8.84 -6.12
N THR A 47 4.60 -8.21 -5.24
CA THR A 47 4.09 -7.35 -4.18
C THR A 47 4.61 -5.93 -4.39
N LEU A 48 3.70 -5.04 -4.73
CA LEU A 48 3.89 -3.60 -4.83
C LEU A 48 3.38 -2.93 -3.55
N SER A 49 4.20 -2.11 -2.89
CA SER A 49 3.71 -1.20 -1.87
C SER A 49 3.53 0.20 -2.41
N ILE A 50 2.42 0.81 -2.02
CA ILE A 50 2.09 2.21 -2.25
C ILE A 50 2.27 2.92 -0.91
N GLU A 51 3.37 3.65 -0.78
CA GLU A 51 3.86 4.18 0.49
C GLU A 51 3.65 5.69 0.59
N GLY A 52 3.34 6.15 1.80
CA GLY A 52 3.27 7.58 2.10
C GLY A 52 2.54 7.85 3.41
N GLN A 53 2.72 9.06 3.93
CA GLN A 53 2.06 9.49 5.16
C GLN A 53 0.54 9.59 4.97
N TRP A 54 -0.17 9.73 6.08
CA TRP A 54 -1.60 9.96 6.06
C TRP A 54 -1.96 11.20 5.19
N GLY A 55 -3.02 11.10 4.40
CA GLY A 55 -3.48 12.18 3.52
C GLY A 55 -2.70 12.36 2.21
N CYS A 56 -1.65 11.59 1.93
CA CYS A 56 -0.86 11.76 0.70
C CYS A 56 -1.53 11.24 -0.59
N GLY A 57 -2.72 10.63 -0.49
CA GLY A 57 -3.47 10.13 -1.65
C GLY A 57 -3.24 8.66 -2.03
N LYS A 58 -2.71 7.80 -1.14
CA LYS A 58 -2.50 6.35 -1.38
C LYS A 58 -3.75 5.64 -1.95
N SER A 59 -4.89 5.83 -1.29
CA SER A 59 -6.17 5.23 -1.71
C SER A 59 -6.60 5.71 -3.09
N SER A 60 -6.50 7.02 -3.37
CA SER A 60 -6.80 7.60 -4.69
C SER A 60 -5.88 7.03 -5.77
N PHE A 61 -4.58 6.94 -5.48
CA PHE A 61 -3.60 6.35 -6.40
C PHE A 61 -3.95 4.89 -6.74
N MET A 62 -4.24 4.06 -5.74
CA MET A 62 -4.61 2.66 -5.93
C MET A 62 -5.92 2.49 -6.70
N GLN A 63 -6.91 3.37 -6.48
CA GLN A 63 -8.16 3.36 -7.26
C GLN A 63 -7.93 3.69 -8.73
N GLN A 64 -7.11 4.71 -9.02
CA GLN A 64 -6.73 5.05 -10.38
C GLN A 64 -5.97 3.90 -11.06
N LEU A 65 -5.05 3.23 -10.34
CA LEU A 65 -4.33 2.05 -10.82
C LEU A 65 -5.27 0.89 -11.12
N LYS A 66 -6.21 0.58 -10.21
CA LYS A 66 -7.24 -0.45 -10.42
C LYS A 66 -8.05 -0.17 -11.69
N LYS A 67 -8.54 1.07 -11.84
CA LYS A 67 -9.31 1.51 -13.03
C LYS A 67 -8.49 1.36 -14.31
N LYS A 68 -7.21 1.75 -14.29
CA LYS A 68 -6.32 1.64 -15.45
C LYS A 68 -6.08 0.18 -15.87
N ILE A 69 -5.93 -0.73 -14.90
CA ILE A 69 -5.80 -2.17 -15.18
C ILE A 69 -7.10 -2.73 -15.76
N GLU A 70 -8.26 -2.33 -15.22
CA GLU A 70 -9.58 -2.76 -15.71
C GLU A 70 -9.85 -2.31 -17.15
N GLU A 71 -9.39 -1.11 -17.53
CA GLU A 71 -9.46 -0.61 -18.91
C GLU A 71 -8.73 -1.52 -19.92
N GLY A 72 -7.71 -2.26 -19.46
CA GLY A 72 -6.97 -3.22 -20.28
C GLY A 72 -7.75 -4.50 -20.63
N ASN A 73 -8.94 -4.72 -20.05
CA ASN A 73 -9.82 -5.82 -20.44
C ASN A 73 -10.60 -5.48 -21.72
N ASP A 74 -10.58 -6.37 -22.72
CA ASP A 74 -11.41 -6.22 -23.92
C ASP A 74 -12.90 -6.32 -23.56
N ARG A 75 -13.64 -5.24 -23.82
CA ARG A 75 -15.09 -5.13 -23.59
C ARG A 75 -15.92 -6.12 -24.42
N LYS A 76 -15.37 -6.66 -25.51
CA LYS A 76 -16.05 -7.63 -26.40
C LYS A 76 -15.72 -9.09 -26.07
N SER A 77 -14.62 -9.36 -25.38
CA SER A 77 -14.22 -10.72 -25.02
C SER A 77 -15.10 -11.28 -23.89
N LYS A 78 -15.54 -12.54 -24.03
CA LYS A 78 -16.23 -13.27 -22.95
C LYS A 78 -15.30 -13.69 -21.80
N ARG A 79 -13.98 -13.69 -22.03
CA ARG A 79 -12.96 -14.11 -21.05
C ARG A 79 -12.17 -12.88 -20.60
N LYS A 80 -12.32 -12.52 -19.32
CA LYS A 80 -11.54 -11.44 -18.70
C LYS A 80 -10.07 -11.84 -18.59
N ARG A 81 -9.17 -10.92 -18.92
CA ARG A 81 -7.71 -11.10 -18.79
C ARG A 81 -7.26 -10.75 -17.36
N TYR A 82 -7.90 -9.75 -16.77
CA TYR A 82 -7.58 -9.19 -15.46
C TYR A 82 -8.79 -9.22 -14.53
N PHE A 83 -8.60 -9.74 -13.32
CA PHE A 83 -9.53 -9.66 -12.21
C PHE A 83 -8.97 -8.71 -11.16
N THR A 84 -9.80 -7.87 -10.57
CA THR A 84 -9.38 -6.89 -9.55
C THR A 84 -10.16 -7.10 -8.26
N VAL A 85 -9.49 -7.11 -7.12
CA VAL A 85 -10.11 -7.25 -5.80
C VAL A 85 -9.69 -6.08 -4.95
N TRP A 86 -10.65 -5.48 -4.23
CA TRP A 86 -10.40 -4.37 -3.33
C TRP A 86 -10.77 -4.78 -1.91
N PHE A 87 -9.81 -4.69 -1.00
CA PHE A 87 -9.96 -5.04 0.40
C PHE A 87 -9.55 -3.87 1.30
N ASN A 88 -10.47 -3.40 2.14
CA ASN A 88 -10.20 -2.37 3.13
C ASN A 88 -10.01 -3.01 4.50
N CYS A 89 -8.77 -3.01 5.01
CA CYS A 89 -8.41 -3.71 6.24
C CYS A 89 -9.18 -3.19 7.46
N TRP A 90 -9.25 -1.86 7.61
CA TRP A 90 -9.93 -1.21 8.73
C TRP A 90 -11.39 -1.63 8.92
N ARG A 91 -12.11 -2.00 7.84
CA ARG A 91 -13.52 -2.43 7.94
C ARG A 91 -13.71 -3.74 8.69
N TYR A 92 -12.67 -4.55 8.75
CA TYR A 92 -12.68 -5.88 9.36
C TYR A 92 -11.83 -5.91 10.65
N GLU A 93 -11.48 -4.75 11.20
CA GLU A 93 -10.67 -4.65 12.42
C GLU A 93 -11.35 -5.31 13.63
N LYS A 94 -12.68 -5.38 13.66
CA LYS A 94 -13.42 -6.05 14.74
C LYS A 94 -13.47 -7.57 14.61
N GLU A 95 -13.09 -8.12 13.47
CA GLU A 95 -13.03 -9.57 13.28
C GLU A 95 -11.89 -10.14 14.13
N ASP A 96 -12.08 -11.37 14.61
CA ASP A 96 -11.06 -12.09 15.39
C ASP A 96 -9.80 -12.32 14.55
N GLU A 97 -9.98 -12.61 13.26
CA GLU A 97 -8.90 -12.91 12.32
C GLU A 97 -9.05 -12.13 11.00
N LEU A 98 -8.23 -11.09 10.83
CA LEU A 98 -8.29 -10.18 9.68
C LEU A 98 -7.99 -10.89 8.34
N TRP A 99 -7.15 -11.93 8.35
CA TRP A 99 -6.81 -12.69 7.15
C TRP A 99 -7.96 -13.59 6.65
N ALA A 100 -8.80 -14.10 7.56
CA ALA A 100 -9.96 -14.90 7.20
C ALA A 100 -11.00 -14.02 6.49
N ALA A 101 -11.22 -12.81 7.01
CA ALA A 101 -12.02 -11.79 6.37
C ALA A 101 -11.47 -11.42 4.97
N PHE A 102 -10.14 -11.32 4.83
CA PHE A 102 -9.49 -11.10 3.54
C PHE A 102 -9.76 -12.24 2.56
N ALA A 103 -9.54 -13.50 2.95
CA ALA A 103 -9.76 -14.65 2.08
C ALA A 103 -11.23 -14.74 1.62
N LEU A 104 -12.19 -14.54 2.53
CA LEU A 104 -13.62 -14.49 2.21
C LEU A 104 -13.94 -13.40 1.20
N ASN A 105 -13.45 -12.18 1.43
CA ASN A 105 -13.67 -11.04 0.55
C ASN A 105 -13.07 -11.28 -0.85
N LEU A 106 -11.85 -11.84 -0.91
CA LEU A 106 -11.19 -12.22 -2.16
C LEU A 106 -12.08 -13.16 -2.98
N MET A 107 -12.57 -14.23 -2.36
CA MET A 107 -13.41 -15.21 -3.04
C MET A 107 -14.77 -14.64 -3.47
N GLU A 108 -15.37 -13.80 -2.64
CA GLU A 108 -16.61 -13.09 -2.97
C GLU A 108 -16.42 -12.16 -4.18
N LYS A 109 -15.38 -11.33 -4.18
CA LYS A 109 -15.12 -10.35 -5.25
C LYS A 109 -14.70 -11.01 -6.56
N LEU A 110 -13.99 -12.14 -6.51
CA LEU A 110 -13.73 -12.95 -7.69
C LEU A 110 -15.04 -13.53 -8.26
N SER A 111 -15.90 -14.07 -7.40
CA SER A 111 -17.20 -14.63 -7.78
C SER A 111 -18.11 -13.60 -8.45
N GLU A 112 -18.22 -12.39 -7.88
CA GLU A 112 -19.02 -11.29 -8.42
C GLU A 112 -18.64 -10.94 -9.87
N GLN A 113 -17.37 -11.08 -10.22
CA GLN A 113 -16.84 -10.75 -11.54
C GLN A 113 -17.07 -11.82 -12.60
N LEU A 114 -17.52 -13.01 -12.20
CA LEU A 114 -17.86 -14.12 -13.11
C LEU A 114 -19.30 -14.04 -13.59
N SER A 115 -19.54 -14.56 -14.80
CA SER A 115 -20.90 -14.80 -15.31
C SER A 115 -21.65 -15.81 -14.44
N TRP A 116 -22.99 -15.82 -14.48
CA TRP A 116 -23.78 -16.74 -13.66
C TRP A 116 -23.38 -18.22 -13.87
N ARG A 117 -23.09 -18.61 -15.13
CA ARG A 117 -22.61 -19.96 -15.46
C ARG A 117 -21.23 -20.22 -14.87
N GLY A 118 -20.32 -19.25 -14.98
CA GLY A 118 -19.00 -19.31 -14.39
C GLY A 118 -19.06 -19.48 -12.86
N ARG A 119 -19.95 -18.74 -12.19
CA ARG A 119 -20.16 -18.87 -10.73
C ARG A 119 -20.64 -20.28 -10.34
N GLN A 120 -21.57 -20.87 -11.08
CA GLN A 120 -22.04 -22.23 -10.79
C GLN A 120 -20.96 -23.27 -11.05
N TRP A 121 -20.20 -23.13 -12.14
CA TRP A 121 -19.06 -24.00 -12.44
C TRP A 121 -17.97 -23.92 -11.38
N ALA A 122 -17.59 -22.71 -10.94
CA ALA A 122 -16.63 -22.52 -9.85
C ALA A 122 -17.12 -23.20 -8.55
N LYS A 123 -18.40 -23.04 -8.19
CA LYS A 123 -19.00 -23.74 -7.04
C LYS A 123 -18.94 -25.26 -7.16
N ILE A 124 -19.26 -25.81 -8.33
CA ILE A 124 -19.18 -27.26 -8.58
C ILE A 124 -17.73 -27.73 -8.47
N ASN A 125 -16.78 -27.01 -9.07
CA ASN A 125 -15.36 -27.33 -9.01
C ASN A 125 -14.83 -27.29 -7.57
N LEU A 126 -15.23 -26.30 -6.77
CA LEU A 126 -14.88 -26.22 -5.34
C LEU A 126 -15.46 -27.39 -4.54
N VAL A 127 -16.73 -27.75 -4.76
CA VAL A 127 -17.35 -28.92 -4.11
C VAL A 127 -16.59 -30.20 -4.48
N TRP A 128 -16.17 -30.33 -5.74
CA TRP A 128 -15.41 -31.48 -6.21
C TRP A 128 -13.97 -31.52 -5.64
N LEU A 129 -13.29 -30.37 -5.57
CA LEU A 129 -11.99 -30.22 -4.90
C LEU A 129 -12.06 -30.66 -3.44
N ARG A 130 -13.12 -30.26 -2.72
CA ARG A 130 -13.33 -30.67 -1.33
C ARG A 130 -13.64 -32.15 -1.17
N LEU A 131 -14.42 -32.74 -2.09
CA LEU A 131 -14.68 -34.19 -2.07
C LEU A 131 -13.36 -34.96 -2.23
N LYS A 132 -12.49 -34.57 -3.16
CA LYS A 132 -11.14 -35.13 -3.28
C LYS A 132 -10.31 -34.97 -2.00
N PHE A 133 -10.43 -33.82 -1.33
CA PHE A 133 -9.71 -33.54 -0.08
C PHE A 133 -10.14 -34.48 1.06
N LYS A 134 -11.45 -34.65 1.26
CA LYS A 134 -11.98 -35.62 2.25
C LYS A 134 -11.70 -37.08 1.88
N TRP A 135 -11.69 -37.43 0.59
CA TRP A 135 -11.39 -38.80 0.11
C TRP A 135 -9.98 -39.28 0.49
N LYS A 136 -9.03 -38.35 0.67
CA LYS A 136 -7.66 -38.67 1.10
C LYS A 136 -7.57 -38.95 2.61
N ASN A 137 -8.51 -38.46 3.42
CA ASN A 137 -8.47 -38.53 4.89
C ASN A 137 -9.46 -39.51 5.53
N GLU A 138 -10.61 -39.83 4.92
CA GLU A 138 -11.60 -40.72 5.57
C GLU A 138 -12.27 -41.70 4.58
N SER A 139 -11.75 -42.92 4.52
CA SER A 139 -12.26 -44.03 3.70
C SER A 139 -13.56 -44.66 4.21
N SER A 140 -13.93 -44.41 5.48
CA SER A 140 -15.15 -44.94 6.11
C SER A 140 -16.44 -44.34 5.53
N ILE A 141 -16.40 -43.08 5.10
CA ILE A 141 -17.55 -42.37 4.55
C ILE A 141 -17.91 -42.88 3.15
N ILE A 142 -16.92 -43.30 2.37
CA ILE A 142 -17.15 -43.96 1.07
C ILE A 142 -17.98 -45.21 1.28
N LEU A 143 -17.64 -46.03 2.29
CA LEU A 143 -18.41 -47.24 2.62
C LEU A 143 -19.87 -46.91 2.94
N HIS A 144 -20.12 -45.82 3.69
CA HIS A 144 -21.47 -45.37 4.01
C HIS A 144 -22.23 -44.86 2.79
N ILE A 145 -21.65 -43.98 1.96
CA ILE A 145 -22.31 -43.46 0.76
C ILE A 145 -22.55 -44.60 -0.25
N LEU A 146 -21.56 -45.47 -0.48
CA LEU A 146 -21.68 -46.62 -1.39
C LEU A 146 -22.76 -47.59 -0.90
N SER A 147 -22.80 -47.90 0.40
CA SER A 147 -23.84 -48.77 0.98
C SER A 147 -25.25 -48.21 0.78
N ARG A 148 -25.42 -46.88 0.84
CA ARG A 148 -26.71 -46.21 0.65
C ARG A 148 -27.09 -46.15 -0.83
N VAL A 149 -26.13 -45.92 -1.73
CA VAL A 149 -26.37 -46.00 -3.18
C VAL A 149 -26.73 -47.43 -3.60
N ILE A 150 -26.03 -48.43 -3.09
CA ILE A 150 -26.35 -49.85 -3.30
C ILE A 150 -27.75 -50.16 -2.76
N PHE A 151 -28.10 -49.66 -1.57
CA PHE A 151 -29.44 -49.83 -1.00
C PHE A 151 -30.54 -49.20 -1.89
N ILE A 152 -30.30 -48.02 -2.46
CA ILE A 152 -31.22 -47.37 -3.41
C ILE A 152 -31.34 -48.19 -4.70
N LEU A 153 -30.23 -48.69 -5.25
CA LEU A 153 -30.23 -49.54 -6.43
C LEU A 153 -30.98 -50.86 -6.19
N ILE A 154 -30.84 -51.46 -5.01
CA ILE A 154 -31.62 -52.64 -4.60
C ILE A 154 -33.11 -52.31 -4.56
N ILE A 155 -33.51 -51.17 -3.97
CA ILE A 155 -34.91 -50.74 -3.96
C ILE A 155 -35.43 -50.53 -5.39
N LEU A 156 -34.67 -49.88 -6.26
CA LEU A 156 -35.04 -49.67 -7.66
C LEU A 156 -35.12 -50.99 -8.45
N ALA A 157 -34.22 -51.94 -8.19
CA ALA A 157 -34.26 -53.27 -8.80
C ALA A 157 -35.46 -54.09 -8.32
N LEU A 158 -35.80 -54.05 -7.03
CA LEU A 158 -37.01 -54.66 -6.48
C LEU A 158 -38.26 -54.01 -7.08
N TRP A 159 -38.26 -52.69 -7.27
CA TRP A 159 -39.31 -51.95 -7.97
C TRP A 159 -39.46 -52.38 -9.43
N ALA A 160 -38.34 -52.50 -10.16
CA ALA A 160 -38.34 -52.94 -11.55
C ALA A 160 -38.82 -54.38 -11.68
N SER A 161 -38.38 -55.28 -10.79
CA SER A 161 -38.85 -56.67 -10.74
C SER A 161 -40.36 -56.76 -10.44
N PHE A 162 -40.86 -55.90 -9.54
CA PHE A 162 -42.29 -55.82 -9.25
C PHE A 162 -43.07 -55.33 -10.48
N ILE A 163 -42.61 -54.28 -11.17
CA ILE A 163 -43.24 -53.78 -12.41
C ILE A 163 -43.23 -54.86 -13.51
N LEU A 164 -42.11 -55.56 -13.69
CA LEU A 164 -41.99 -56.65 -14.68
C LEU A 164 -42.86 -57.86 -14.34
N SER A 165 -43.29 -58.03 -13.08
CA SER A 165 -44.24 -59.07 -12.68
C SER A 165 -45.71 -58.70 -12.93
N ILE A 166 -46.02 -57.41 -13.19
CA ILE A 166 -47.38 -56.92 -13.45
C ILE A 166 -48.01 -57.61 -14.67
N PRO A 167 -47.34 -57.80 -15.83
CA PRO A 167 -47.92 -58.49 -16.99
C PRO A 167 -48.27 -59.95 -16.70
N HIS A 168 -47.48 -60.65 -15.89
CA HIS A 168 -47.73 -62.05 -15.55
C HIS A 168 -48.88 -62.20 -14.53
N LEU A 169 -49.04 -61.21 -13.66
CA LEU A 169 -50.20 -61.06 -12.78
C LEU A 169 -51.46 -60.75 -13.60
N MET A 170 -51.34 -59.92 -14.64
CA MET A 170 -52.40 -59.60 -15.59
C MET A 170 -52.78 -60.79 -16.46
N GLU A 171 -51.84 -61.62 -16.90
CA GLU A 171 -52.10 -62.87 -17.64
C GLU A 171 -52.82 -63.91 -16.77
N ARG A 172 -52.45 -64.08 -15.50
CA ARG A 172 -53.19 -64.95 -14.56
C ARG A 172 -54.61 -64.45 -14.28
N LEU A 173 -54.81 -63.14 -14.26
CA LEU A 173 -56.12 -62.51 -14.14
C LEU A 173 -56.95 -62.65 -15.44
N PHE A 174 -56.31 -62.56 -16.61
CA PHE A 174 -56.95 -62.76 -17.92
C PHE A 174 -57.25 -64.23 -18.23
N SER A 175 -56.42 -65.18 -17.82
CA SER A 175 -56.66 -66.62 -17.99
C SER A 175 -57.83 -67.12 -17.14
N TYR A 176 -58.10 -66.46 -16.00
CA TYR A 176 -59.31 -66.71 -15.19
C TYR A 176 -60.58 -66.09 -15.82
N SER A 177 -60.43 -65.15 -16.75
CA SER A 177 -61.52 -64.45 -17.45
C SER A 177 -61.87 -65.04 -18.83
N MET A 178 -61.02 -65.88 -19.43
CA MET A 178 -61.23 -66.39 -20.80
C MET A 178 -61.05 -67.90 -21.00
N GLY A 179 -60.80 -68.71 -19.97
CA GLY A 179 -61.00 -70.17 -20.05
C GLY A 179 -60.30 -70.90 -21.21
N ILE A 180 -59.10 -70.49 -21.60
CA ILE A 180 -58.29 -71.17 -22.64
C ILE A 180 -56.99 -71.68 -22.00
N SER A 181 -56.77 -72.98 -22.08
CA SER A 181 -55.58 -73.69 -21.60
C SER A 181 -54.51 -73.79 -22.69
N PHE A 182 -53.32 -73.23 -22.45
CA PHE A 182 -52.10 -73.54 -23.21
C PHE A 182 -51.12 -74.29 -22.31
N SER A 183 -50.65 -75.46 -22.77
CA SER A 183 -49.63 -76.25 -22.11
C SER A 183 -48.24 -75.73 -22.48
N VAL A 184 -47.56 -75.09 -21.53
CA VAL A 184 -46.10 -74.92 -21.57
C VAL A 184 -45.57 -75.33 -20.20
N SER A 185 -44.58 -76.22 -20.21
CA SER A 185 -43.96 -76.84 -19.04
C SER A 185 -43.41 -75.80 -18.05
N PRO A 186 -43.62 -75.96 -16.73
CA PRO A 186 -43.05 -75.06 -15.74
C PRO A 186 -41.55 -75.32 -15.58
N PHE A 187 -40.75 -74.29 -15.78
CA PHE A 187 -39.39 -74.20 -15.27
C PHE A 187 -39.49 -74.07 -13.74
N THR A 188 -39.05 -75.10 -13.03
CA THR A 188 -39.12 -75.21 -11.57
C THR A 188 -37.99 -74.40 -10.92
N GLY A 189 -38.36 -73.54 -9.97
CA GLY A 189 -37.44 -72.77 -9.12
C GLY A 189 -38.21 -71.83 -8.16
N PRO A 190 -37.50 -71.16 -7.25
CA PRO A 190 -37.06 -71.61 -5.93
C PRO A 190 -38.16 -71.53 -4.84
N ILE A 191 -39.43 -71.82 -5.18
CA ILE A 191 -40.54 -71.81 -4.21
C ILE A 191 -40.90 -73.22 -3.73
N ASP A 192 -40.71 -74.25 -4.56
CA ASP A 192 -40.92 -75.67 -4.18
C ASP A 192 -39.83 -76.24 -3.27
N LEU A 193 -38.68 -75.57 -3.13
CA LEU A 193 -37.65 -75.91 -2.15
C LEU A 193 -38.03 -75.44 -0.74
N PHE A 194 -38.86 -74.39 -0.63
CA PHE A 194 -39.26 -73.79 0.64
C PHE A 194 -40.55 -74.40 1.19
N LEU A 195 -41.45 -74.87 0.31
CA LEU A 195 -42.72 -75.47 0.71
C LEU A 195 -42.65 -77.00 0.97
N ASN A 196 -41.60 -77.69 0.53
CA ASN A 196 -41.33 -79.09 0.91
C ASN A 196 -40.63 -79.23 2.29
N LEU A 197 -40.34 -78.12 2.97
CA LEU A 197 -39.77 -78.10 4.33
C LEU A 197 -40.83 -77.90 5.43
N VAL A 198 -42.10 -77.67 5.07
CA VAL A 198 -43.19 -77.46 6.03
C VAL A 198 -44.35 -78.40 5.71
N ASN A 199 -44.27 -79.60 6.28
CA ASN A 199 -45.31 -80.62 6.43
C ASN A 199 -45.70 -81.52 5.23
N PRO A 200 -45.44 -82.83 5.34
CA PRO A 200 -46.08 -83.89 4.58
C PRO A 200 -47.33 -84.40 5.32
N SER A 201 -48.46 -84.60 4.62
CA SER A 201 -49.29 -85.82 4.74
C SER A 201 -50.66 -85.65 4.10
N ASN A 202 -50.98 -86.64 3.24
CA ASN A 202 -52.27 -87.33 3.07
C ASN A 202 -53.48 -86.52 2.56
N SER A 203 -54.37 -87.04 1.71
CA SER A 203 -54.47 -88.24 0.88
C SER A 203 -55.86 -88.15 0.21
N THR A 204 -56.03 -88.81 -0.94
CA THR A 204 -57.30 -89.39 -1.47
C THR A 204 -58.43 -88.41 -1.85
N SER A 205 -58.67 -88.21 -3.17
CA SER A 205 -59.74 -88.85 -4.00
C SER A 205 -61.15 -88.31 -3.69
N SER A 206 -62.07 -87.99 -4.58
CA SER A 206 -62.25 -88.20 -6.02
C SER A 206 -63.64 -87.62 -6.39
N ILE A 207 -63.79 -87.12 -7.62
CA ILE A 207 -65.03 -87.07 -8.43
C ILE A 207 -66.12 -86.02 -8.08
N ASP A 208 -66.18 -85.04 -8.97
CA ASP A 208 -67.34 -84.45 -9.69
C ASP A 208 -68.77 -84.59 -9.13
N ALA A 209 -69.47 -83.46 -9.00
CA ALA A 209 -70.43 -82.97 -9.99
C ALA A 209 -71.25 -81.76 -9.48
N ASN A 210 -71.28 -80.69 -10.29
CA ASN A 210 -72.39 -79.78 -10.57
C ASN A 210 -73.34 -79.32 -9.44
N LEU A 211 -73.43 -78.00 -9.20
CA LEU A 211 -74.60 -77.17 -9.55
C LEU A 211 -74.49 -75.73 -8.97
N VAL A 212 -74.26 -74.78 -9.88
CA VAL A 212 -75.06 -73.56 -10.11
C VAL A 212 -75.19 -72.48 -9.01
N ASN A 213 -74.66 -71.29 -9.38
CA ASN A 213 -75.10 -69.91 -9.14
C ASN A 213 -75.17 -69.34 -7.70
N ASN A 214 -74.20 -68.49 -7.37
CA ASN A 214 -74.44 -67.05 -7.16
C ASN A 214 -73.10 -66.30 -6.97
N SER A 215 -72.50 -65.91 -8.10
CA SER A 215 -71.39 -64.96 -8.19
C SER A 215 -71.92 -63.61 -8.63
N THR A 216 -71.58 -62.51 -7.95
CA THR A 216 -71.10 -61.25 -8.60
C THR A 216 -70.90 -60.04 -7.66
N SER A 217 -71.40 -60.00 -6.42
CA SER A 217 -71.30 -58.75 -5.62
C SER A 217 -70.10 -58.66 -4.66
N VAL A 218 -69.49 -59.78 -4.24
CA VAL A 218 -68.39 -59.78 -3.26
C VAL A 218 -67.01 -59.55 -3.91
N GLY A 219 -66.81 -59.98 -5.17
CA GLY A 219 -65.53 -59.84 -5.86
C GLY A 219 -65.19 -58.42 -6.35
N LEU A 220 -66.20 -57.57 -6.56
CA LEU A 220 -66.03 -56.23 -7.14
C LEU A 220 -65.64 -55.18 -6.09
N VAL A 221 -66.11 -55.35 -4.84
CA VAL A 221 -65.72 -54.52 -3.70
C VAL A 221 -64.27 -54.84 -3.27
N ASP A 222 -63.90 -56.12 -3.25
CA ASP A 222 -62.54 -56.54 -2.89
C ASP A 222 -61.50 -56.12 -3.95
N ALA A 223 -61.86 -56.17 -5.24
CA ALA A 223 -61.02 -55.69 -6.33
C ALA A 223 -60.78 -54.17 -6.25
N LYS A 224 -61.83 -53.35 -6.08
CA LYS A 224 -61.69 -51.89 -5.95
C LYS A 224 -60.94 -51.47 -4.68
N PHE A 225 -61.14 -52.20 -3.59
CA PHE A 225 -60.41 -51.98 -2.35
C PHE A 225 -58.91 -52.27 -2.51
N ARG A 226 -58.55 -53.42 -3.10
CA ARG A 226 -57.15 -53.77 -3.40
C ARG A 226 -56.47 -52.77 -4.34
N THR A 227 -57.16 -52.29 -5.37
CA THR A 227 -56.60 -51.28 -6.29
C THR A 227 -56.34 -49.95 -5.57
N SER A 228 -57.27 -49.53 -4.70
CA SER A 228 -57.12 -48.30 -3.92
C SER A 228 -55.98 -48.40 -2.91
N VAL A 229 -55.81 -49.55 -2.25
CA VAL A 229 -54.69 -49.83 -1.33
C VAL A 229 -53.35 -49.83 -2.07
N ASN A 230 -53.28 -50.41 -3.27
CA ASN A 230 -52.07 -50.42 -4.08
C ASN A 230 -51.65 -49.01 -4.55
N VAL A 231 -52.61 -48.15 -4.91
CA VAL A 231 -52.34 -46.74 -5.25
C VAL A 231 -51.84 -45.98 -4.02
N LEU A 232 -52.41 -46.22 -2.84
CA LEU A 232 -51.98 -45.59 -1.59
C LEU A 232 -50.54 -46.01 -1.22
N LEU A 233 -50.21 -47.29 -1.39
CA LEU A 233 -48.85 -47.81 -1.19
C LEU A 233 -47.84 -47.22 -2.19
N MET A 234 -48.26 -47.00 -3.44
CA MET A 234 -47.43 -46.31 -4.44
C MET A 234 -47.13 -44.87 -4.04
N LEU A 235 -48.16 -44.11 -3.62
CA LEU A 235 -47.99 -42.72 -3.18
C LEU A 235 -47.13 -42.64 -1.92
N ALA A 236 -47.32 -43.55 -0.96
CA ALA A 236 -46.46 -43.64 0.23
C ALA A 236 -45.00 -43.95 -0.14
N GLY A 237 -44.77 -44.82 -1.12
CA GLY A 237 -43.42 -45.12 -1.63
C GLY A 237 -42.75 -43.92 -2.30
N ILE A 238 -43.49 -43.14 -3.09
CA ILE A 238 -42.98 -41.93 -3.74
C ILE A 238 -42.66 -40.85 -2.70
N ILE A 239 -43.54 -40.64 -1.72
CA ILE A 239 -43.31 -39.70 -0.62
C ILE A 239 -42.11 -40.13 0.22
N GLY A 240 -41.96 -41.43 0.50
CA GLY A 240 -40.79 -41.99 1.17
C GLY A 240 -39.47 -41.71 0.43
N LEU A 241 -39.44 -41.92 -0.89
CA LEU A 241 -38.28 -41.63 -1.73
C LEU A 241 -37.97 -40.12 -1.79
N LEU A 242 -38.99 -39.27 -1.83
CA LEU A 242 -38.83 -37.81 -1.81
C LEU A 242 -38.30 -37.31 -0.46
N LEU A 243 -38.81 -37.83 0.66
CA LEU A 243 -38.32 -37.50 2.00
C LEU A 243 -36.89 -38.00 2.22
N GLN A 244 -36.57 -39.19 1.73
CA GLN A 244 -35.23 -39.78 1.87
C GLN A 244 -34.20 -39.07 0.98
N SER A 245 -34.57 -38.67 -0.24
CA SER A 245 -33.72 -37.82 -1.07
C SER A 245 -33.54 -36.42 -0.48
N PHE A 246 -34.59 -35.83 0.13
CA PHE A 246 -34.46 -34.58 0.87
C PHE A 246 -33.53 -34.71 2.09
N TYR A 247 -33.62 -35.81 2.83
CA TYR A 247 -32.73 -36.08 3.97
C TYR A 247 -31.28 -36.29 3.51
N LEU A 248 -31.07 -37.01 2.41
CA LEU A 248 -29.75 -37.18 1.79
C LEU A 248 -29.17 -35.83 1.35
N ILE A 249 -29.97 -34.94 0.76
CA ILE A 249 -29.55 -33.58 0.39
C ILE A 249 -29.18 -32.76 1.63
N LYS A 250 -29.95 -32.86 2.72
CA LYS A 250 -29.68 -32.19 3.99
C LYS A 250 -28.41 -32.72 4.65
N GLU A 251 -28.18 -34.03 4.59
CA GLU A 251 -26.99 -34.70 5.14
C GLU A 251 -25.74 -34.38 4.31
N ILE A 252 -25.86 -34.33 2.98
CA ILE A 252 -24.82 -33.78 2.09
C ILE A 252 -24.54 -32.32 2.45
N LYS A 253 -25.57 -31.48 2.67
CA LYS A 253 -25.39 -30.08 3.05
C LYS A 253 -24.68 -29.92 4.40
N ASN A 254 -25.00 -30.77 5.38
CA ASN A 254 -24.34 -30.80 6.69
C ASN A 254 -22.91 -31.35 6.62
N PHE A 255 -22.66 -32.34 5.76
CA PHE A 255 -21.32 -32.89 5.50
C PHE A 255 -20.41 -31.91 4.75
N VAL A 256 -21.02 -31.05 3.92
CA VAL A 256 -20.40 -30.00 3.13
C VAL A 256 -20.42 -28.66 3.89
N GLY A 257 -20.27 -28.64 5.23
CA GLY A 257 -20.25 -27.41 6.08
C GLY A 257 -19.44 -26.21 5.55
N ASN A 258 -19.47 -25.02 6.19
CA ASN A 258 -18.98 -23.76 5.59
C ASN A 258 -17.61 -23.89 4.87
N PRO A 259 -17.50 -23.64 3.54
CA PRO A 259 -16.29 -23.88 2.74
C PRO A 259 -15.09 -22.98 3.06
N PHE A 260 -15.18 -22.17 4.12
CA PHE A 260 -14.24 -21.12 4.48
C PHE A 260 -13.81 -21.17 5.95
N ASP A 261 -14.00 -22.32 6.62
CA ASP A 261 -13.56 -22.46 8.00
C ASP A 261 -12.06 -22.79 8.02
N PHE A 262 -11.26 -21.73 7.93
CA PHE A 262 -9.80 -21.83 8.00
C PHE A 262 -9.26 -21.68 9.44
N SER A 263 -10.14 -21.49 10.43
CA SER A 263 -9.79 -21.20 11.83
C SER A 263 -9.05 -22.37 12.52
N GLU A 264 -9.34 -23.61 12.11
CA GLU A 264 -8.71 -24.83 12.63
C GLU A 264 -7.23 -24.97 12.19
N PHE A 265 -6.82 -24.27 11.12
CA PHE A 265 -5.52 -24.47 10.49
C PHE A 265 -4.37 -23.65 11.08
N ILE A 266 -4.66 -22.63 11.91
CA ILE A 266 -3.65 -21.65 12.37
C ILE A 266 -3.41 -21.70 13.89
N SER A 267 -4.27 -22.34 14.67
CA SER A 267 -4.24 -22.30 16.13
C SER A 267 -3.20 -23.19 16.82
N ASN A 268 -2.29 -23.86 16.08
CA ASN A 268 -1.38 -24.86 16.68
C ASN A 268 0.11 -24.68 16.25
N PRO A 269 1.04 -24.39 17.18
CA PRO A 269 2.46 -24.18 16.87
C PRO A 269 3.20 -25.52 16.88
N ASN A 270 3.28 -26.21 15.74
CA ASN A 270 4.12 -27.41 15.62
C ASN A 270 4.98 -27.40 14.34
N TYR A 271 6.27 -27.12 14.53
CA TYR A 271 7.26 -26.82 13.48
C TYR A 271 7.48 -27.95 12.45
N THR A 272 7.33 -29.22 12.80
CA THR A 272 7.51 -30.35 11.88
C THR A 272 6.30 -30.59 10.97
N ALA A 273 5.11 -30.12 11.35
CA ALA A 273 3.90 -30.14 10.51
C ALA A 273 3.80 -28.92 9.59
N HIS A 274 4.54 -27.84 9.88
CA HIS A 274 4.42 -26.54 9.20
C HIS A 274 4.88 -26.52 7.73
N ILE A 275 5.94 -27.25 7.35
CA ILE A 275 6.39 -27.26 5.93
C ILE A 275 5.35 -27.97 5.05
N SER A 276 4.91 -29.17 5.48
CA SER A 276 3.80 -29.84 4.82
C SER A 276 2.55 -28.97 4.82
N PHE A 277 2.23 -28.29 5.92
CA PHE A 277 1.08 -27.41 6.01
C PHE A 277 1.12 -26.25 5.01
N ILE A 278 2.24 -25.52 4.91
CA ILE A 278 2.39 -24.39 3.99
C ILE A 278 2.27 -24.86 2.54
N GLU A 279 2.90 -25.98 2.19
CA GLU A 279 2.77 -26.55 0.84
C GLU A 279 1.33 -26.99 0.52
N HIS A 280 0.63 -27.59 1.48
CA HIS A 280 -0.78 -27.95 1.32
C HIS A 280 -1.66 -26.70 1.19
N PHE A 281 -1.45 -25.68 2.02
CA PHE A 281 -2.17 -24.41 1.97
C PHE A 281 -1.96 -23.69 0.63
N HIS A 282 -0.71 -23.53 0.18
CA HIS A 282 -0.40 -22.95 -1.12
C HIS A 282 -1.10 -23.75 -2.23
N SER A 283 -0.97 -25.08 -2.21
CA SER A 283 -1.59 -25.93 -3.22
C SER A 283 -3.11 -25.83 -3.24
N ASP A 284 -3.76 -25.65 -2.10
CA ASP A 284 -5.22 -25.57 -2.03
C ASP A 284 -5.72 -24.17 -2.38
N PHE A 285 -5.04 -23.13 -1.92
CA PHE A 285 -5.28 -21.75 -2.32
C PHE A 285 -5.14 -21.60 -3.84
N ASP A 286 -4.10 -22.18 -4.45
CA ASP A 286 -3.90 -22.18 -5.91
C ASP A 286 -5.08 -22.79 -6.66
N LYS A 287 -5.51 -23.99 -6.25
CA LYS A 287 -6.66 -24.69 -6.87
C LYS A 287 -7.95 -23.88 -6.71
N ILE A 288 -8.12 -23.25 -5.56
CA ILE A 288 -9.27 -22.38 -5.28
C ILE A 288 -9.24 -21.20 -6.25
N ILE A 289 -8.15 -20.46 -6.35
CA ILE A 289 -8.04 -19.31 -7.27
C ILE A 289 -8.22 -19.77 -8.72
N GLU A 290 -7.54 -20.83 -9.15
CA GLU A 290 -7.65 -21.41 -10.50
C GLU A 290 -9.10 -21.77 -10.85
N SER A 291 -9.88 -22.27 -9.87
CA SER A 291 -11.29 -22.61 -10.10
C SER A 291 -12.18 -21.41 -10.44
N TYR A 292 -11.80 -20.20 -10.02
CA TYR A 292 -12.53 -18.96 -10.31
C TYR A 292 -11.99 -18.28 -11.56
N VAL A 293 -10.67 -18.10 -11.67
CA VAL A 293 -10.07 -17.22 -12.68
C VAL A 293 -9.28 -17.97 -13.76
N GLY A 294 -9.04 -19.26 -13.59
CA GLY A 294 -8.12 -20.04 -14.42
C GLY A 294 -6.72 -19.43 -14.42
N ASN A 295 -6.14 -19.24 -15.61
CA ASN A 295 -4.80 -18.64 -15.78
C ASN A 295 -4.81 -17.10 -15.83
N SER A 296 -5.95 -16.46 -15.59
CA SER A 296 -6.08 -15.00 -15.66
C SER A 296 -5.33 -14.34 -14.50
N ARG A 297 -4.87 -13.09 -14.69
CA ARG A 297 -4.15 -12.35 -13.63
C ARG A 297 -5.14 -11.77 -12.62
N VAL A 298 -4.82 -11.88 -11.34
CA VAL A 298 -5.60 -11.31 -10.23
C VAL A 298 -4.81 -10.21 -9.56
N TYR A 299 -5.32 -8.99 -9.57
CA TYR A 299 -4.74 -7.85 -8.87
C TYR A 299 -5.52 -7.57 -7.60
N VAL A 300 -4.88 -7.74 -6.46
CA VAL A 300 -5.46 -7.52 -5.14
C VAL A 300 -4.95 -6.19 -4.60
N PHE A 301 -5.87 -5.28 -4.30
CA PHE A 301 -5.62 -3.98 -3.69
C PHE A 301 -6.00 -4.05 -2.21
N VAL A 302 -5.03 -3.83 -1.33
CA VAL A 302 -5.19 -3.84 0.12
C VAL A 302 -4.96 -2.41 0.61
N ASP A 303 -5.99 -1.80 1.19
CA ASP A 303 -5.96 -0.39 1.61
C ASP A 303 -6.27 -0.22 3.11
N ASP A 304 -5.88 0.93 3.65
CA ASP A 304 -6.03 1.32 5.06
C ASP A 304 -5.43 0.30 6.05
N LEU A 305 -4.36 -0.40 5.67
CA LEU A 305 -3.66 -1.33 6.55
C LEU A 305 -3.02 -0.60 7.74
N ASP A 306 -2.55 0.63 7.51
CA ASP A 306 -1.96 1.55 8.49
C ASP A 306 -2.98 2.09 9.52
N ARG A 307 -4.29 1.88 9.31
CA ARG A 307 -5.34 2.26 10.27
C ARG A 307 -5.77 1.12 11.20
N CYS A 308 -5.36 -0.11 10.93
CA CYS A 308 -5.67 -1.23 11.81
C CYS A 308 -4.82 -1.17 13.07
N GLU A 309 -5.33 -1.77 14.15
CA GLU A 309 -4.53 -2.14 15.30
C GLU A 309 -3.23 -2.83 14.88
N VAL A 310 -2.15 -2.34 15.47
CA VAL A 310 -0.76 -2.63 15.12
C VAL A 310 -0.46 -4.15 15.04
N PRO A 311 -0.92 -5.01 15.98
CA PRO A 311 -0.76 -6.47 15.86
C PRO A 311 -1.53 -7.11 14.71
N LYS A 312 -2.75 -6.64 14.41
CA LYS A 312 -3.62 -7.20 13.35
C LYS A 312 -3.08 -6.88 11.96
N ALA A 313 -2.55 -5.67 11.75
CA ALA A 313 -1.88 -5.31 10.51
C ALA A 313 -0.67 -6.23 10.24
N ALA A 314 0.14 -6.52 11.27
CA ALA A 314 1.26 -7.43 11.19
C ALA A 314 0.84 -8.89 10.91
N GLU A 315 -0.29 -9.34 11.47
CA GLU A 315 -0.89 -10.66 11.16
C GLU A 315 -1.32 -10.79 9.71
N LEU A 316 -2.04 -9.80 9.18
CA LEU A 316 -2.44 -9.82 7.78
C LEU A 316 -1.23 -9.82 6.86
N MET A 317 -0.18 -9.01 7.15
CA MET A 317 1.06 -9.04 6.37
C MET A 317 1.75 -10.40 6.38
N GLN A 318 1.76 -11.10 7.53
CA GLN A 318 2.26 -12.46 7.63
C GLN A 318 1.42 -13.46 6.82
N ALA A 319 0.09 -13.34 6.89
CA ALA A 319 -0.82 -14.20 6.15
C ALA A 319 -0.73 -13.97 4.64
N LEU A 320 -0.63 -12.72 4.17
CA LEU A 320 -0.41 -12.40 2.76
C LEU A 320 0.87 -13.04 2.22
N ASN A 321 1.94 -13.08 3.02
CA ASN A 321 3.18 -13.77 2.65
C ASN A 321 3.00 -15.29 2.49
N LEU A 322 2.08 -15.91 3.22
CA LEU A 322 1.70 -17.33 3.02
C LEU A 322 0.71 -17.53 1.87
N MET A 323 0.02 -16.49 1.41
CA MET A 323 -0.89 -16.56 0.26
C MET A 323 -0.19 -16.27 -1.06
N ILE A 324 1.08 -15.85 -1.02
CA ILE A 324 1.96 -15.75 -2.17
C ILE A 324 2.43 -17.17 -2.56
N SER A 325 1.71 -17.78 -3.48
CA SER A 325 2.15 -19.00 -4.16
C SER A 325 2.80 -18.68 -5.51
N ASP A 326 3.80 -19.48 -5.89
CA ASP A 326 4.49 -19.37 -7.18
C ASP A 326 3.58 -19.74 -8.38
N LYS A 327 2.46 -20.44 -8.14
CA LYS A 327 1.55 -20.90 -9.21
C LYS A 327 0.36 -19.96 -9.42
N ALA A 328 -0.16 -19.36 -8.34
CA ALA A 328 -1.26 -18.41 -8.47
C ALA A 328 -0.78 -17.11 -9.15
N ASN A 329 -1.47 -16.71 -10.22
CA ASN A 329 -1.15 -15.51 -10.99
C ASN A 329 -1.67 -14.23 -10.28
N VAL A 330 -1.26 -14.04 -9.02
CA VAL A 330 -1.77 -13.02 -8.10
C VAL A 330 -0.72 -11.93 -7.87
N TYR A 331 -1.16 -10.68 -7.92
CA TYR A 331 -0.36 -9.47 -7.75
C TYR A 331 -0.97 -8.66 -6.62
N PHE A 332 -0.17 -8.28 -5.63
CA PHE A 332 -0.62 -7.51 -4.49
C PHE A 332 -0.16 -6.05 -4.60
N SER A 333 -1.08 -5.12 -4.44
CA SER A 333 -0.83 -3.68 -4.29
C SER A 333 -1.32 -3.26 -2.91
N ILE A 334 -0.40 -2.86 -2.03
CA ILE A 334 -0.71 -2.63 -0.61
C ILE A 334 -0.41 -1.17 -0.24
N GLY A 335 -1.43 -0.43 0.17
CA GLY A 335 -1.29 0.90 0.74
C GLY A 335 -0.78 0.82 2.17
N ILE A 336 0.42 1.35 2.44
CA ILE A 336 1.04 1.29 3.77
C ILE A 336 1.70 2.61 4.18
N ASP A 337 1.72 2.86 5.48
CA ASP A 337 2.74 3.70 6.10
C ASP A 337 3.86 2.77 6.60
N ARG A 338 5.04 2.87 5.97
CA ARG A 338 6.16 1.96 6.25
C ARG A 338 6.62 2.04 7.70
N LYS A 339 6.61 3.22 8.34
CA LYS A 339 7.03 3.42 9.73
C LYS A 339 6.05 2.76 10.69
N VAL A 340 4.75 2.99 10.49
CA VAL A 340 3.67 2.41 11.32
C VAL A 340 3.68 0.88 11.25
N ILE A 341 3.73 0.30 10.06
CA ILE A 341 3.75 -1.16 9.89
C ILE A 341 5.04 -1.78 10.45
N SER A 342 6.19 -1.11 10.27
CA SER A 342 7.47 -1.58 10.84
C SER A 342 7.43 -1.59 12.37
N ALA A 343 6.90 -0.54 12.98
CA ALA A 343 6.72 -0.47 14.42
C ALA A 343 5.80 -1.61 14.92
N GLY A 344 4.78 -1.97 14.14
CA GLY A 344 3.91 -3.08 14.50
C GLY A 344 4.49 -4.46 14.40
N LEU A 345 5.27 -4.70 13.35
CA LEU A 345 6.06 -5.91 13.24
C LEU A 345 7.08 -6.02 14.39
N ALA A 346 7.68 -4.90 14.79
CA ALA A 346 8.57 -4.84 15.94
C ALA A 346 7.85 -5.19 17.25
N ALA A 347 6.73 -4.53 17.54
CA ALA A 347 5.93 -4.76 18.74
C ALA A 347 5.45 -6.21 18.83
N LYS A 348 4.97 -6.78 17.73
CA LYS A 348 4.54 -8.19 17.68
C LYS A 348 5.67 -9.17 17.96
N ASN A 349 6.89 -8.86 17.52
CA ASN A 349 8.07 -9.73 17.66
C ASN A 349 9.00 -9.31 18.81
N GLU A 350 8.53 -8.50 19.76
CA GLU A 350 9.36 -7.92 20.83
C GLU A 350 10.17 -8.98 21.59
N LYS A 351 9.56 -10.12 21.90
CA LYS A 351 10.23 -11.25 22.57
C LYS A 351 11.41 -11.81 21.78
N VAL A 352 11.36 -11.75 20.46
CA VAL A 352 12.41 -12.26 19.55
C VAL A 352 13.53 -11.24 19.37
N LEU A 353 13.21 -9.93 19.41
CA LEU A 353 14.18 -8.86 19.25
C LEU A 353 15.34 -8.95 20.26
N GLY A 354 15.03 -9.33 21.51
CA GLY A 354 16.03 -9.53 22.56
C GLY A 354 17.06 -10.62 22.22
N TYR A 355 16.67 -11.66 21.49
CA TYR A 355 17.58 -12.72 21.03
C TYR A 355 18.40 -12.31 19.81
N LEU A 356 17.84 -11.44 18.95
CA LEU A 356 18.50 -11.01 17.71
C LEU A 356 19.48 -9.85 17.96
N GLY A 357 19.35 -9.11 19.06
CA GLY A 357 20.16 -7.92 19.34
C GLY A 357 19.93 -6.78 18.35
N VAL A 358 18.76 -6.76 17.69
CA VAL A 358 18.41 -5.76 16.65
C VAL A 358 17.42 -4.76 17.21
N LYS A 359 17.60 -3.46 16.90
CA LYS A 359 16.63 -2.40 17.22
C LYS A 359 15.27 -2.73 16.60
N GLY A 360 14.18 -2.57 17.35
CA GLY A 360 12.84 -3.01 16.91
C GLY A 360 12.40 -2.44 15.57
N LEU A 361 12.52 -1.12 15.36
CA LEU A 361 12.08 -0.51 14.10
C LEU A 361 12.91 -0.99 12.89
N LYS A 362 14.22 -1.21 13.07
CA LYS A 362 15.08 -1.79 12.03
C LYS A 362 14.64 -3.21 11.66
N TYR A 363 14.31 -4.04 12.65
CA TYR A 363 13.75 -5.36 12.39
C TYR A 363 12.45 -5.28 11.56
N GLY A 364 11.58 -4.31 11.87
CA GLY A 364 10.36 -4.06 11.10
C GLY A 364 10.64 -3.73 9.63
N TYR A 365 11.57 -2.80 9.36
CA TYR A 365 11.97 -2.47 7.99
C TYR A 365 12.58 -3.68 7.25
N ASP A 366 13.52 -4.38 7.87
CA ASP A 366 14.16 -5.58 7.31
C ASP A 366 13.12 -6.69 7.03
N TYR A 367 12.08 -6.77 7.86
CA TYR A 367 10.98 -7.73 7.66
C TYR A 367 10.16 -7.36 6.43
N ILE A 368 9.79 -6.09 6.29
CA ILE A 368 9.00 -5.57 5.16
C ILE A 368 9.74 -5.80 3.82
N GLU A 369 11.05 -5.55 3.78
CA GLU A 369 11.88 -5.74 2.57
C GLU A 369 11.97 -7.19 2.08
N LYS A 370 11.76 -8.17 2.96
CA LYS A 370 11.71 -9.58 2.55
C LYS A 370 10.48 -9.88 1.69
N PHE A 371 9.40 -9.14 1.90
CA PHE A 371 8.10 -9.41 1.29
C PHE A 371 7.78 -8.48 0.12
N ILE A 372 8.08 -7.19 0.28
CA ILE A 372 7.82 -6.19 -0.76
C ILE A 372 8.91 -6.29 -1.84
N GLN A 373 8.49 -6.46 -3.08
CA GLN A 373 9.41 -6.51 -4.22
C GLN A 373 9.56 -5.14 -4.88
N LEU A 374 8.47 -4.38 -4.95
CA LEU A 374 8.40 -3.11 -5.65
C LEU A 374 7.88 -2.05 -4.69
N PRO A 375 8.77 -1.34 -3.97
CA PRO A 375 8.30 -0.29 -3.10
C PRO A 375 8.19 1.03 -3.88
N PHE A 376 7.05 1.71 -3.75
CA PHE A 376 6.76 2.95 -4.47
C PHE A 376 6.18 4.00 -3.52
N LYS A 377 6.87 5.13 -3.38
CA LYS A 377 6.37 6.27 -2.60
C LYS A 377 5.45 7.13 -3.48
N VAL A 378 4.25 7.42 -2.98
CA VAL A 378 3.32 8.33 -3.66
C VAL A 378 3.94 9.73 -3.68
N PRO A 379 4.14 10.33 -4.88
CA PRO A 379 4.71 11.65 -4.97
C PRO A 379 3.75 12.68 -4.37
N SER A 380 4.29 13.68 -3.67
CA SER A 380 3.49 14.80 -3.18
C SER A 380 2.92 15.58 -4.38
N PRO A 381 1.62 15.97 -4.36
CA PRO A 381 1.04 16.74 -5.44
C PRO A 381 1.76 18.08 -5.58
N LYS A 382 1.92 18.57 -6.81
CA LYS A 382 2.53 19.89 -7.04
C LYS A 382 1.62 20.98 -6.48
N ASN A 383 2.19 22.13 -6.12
CA ASN A 383 1.41 23.28 -5.62
C ASN A 383 0.32 23.73 -6.61
N GLU A 384 0.53 23.55 -7.91
CA GLU A 384 -0.45 23.85 -8.96
C GLU A 384 -1.60 22.85 -8.98
N ASP A 385 -1.29 21.55 -8.98
CA ASP A 385 -2.26 20.46 -8.92
C ASP A 385 -3.09 20.52 -7.62
N PHE A 386 -2.43 20.86 -6.50
CA PHE A 386 -3.11 21.06 -5.22
C PHE A 386 -4.06 22.27 -5.26
N LYS A 387 -3.66 23.38 -5.88
CA LYS A 387 -4.54 24.55 -6.08
C LYS A 387 -5.71 24.22 -7.01
N GLU A 388 -5.51 23.39 -8.02
CA GLU A 388 -6.56 22.92 -8.93
C GLU A 388 -7.53 21.97 -8.21
N PHE A 389 -7.02 21.04 -7.40
CA PHE A 389 -7.81 20.18 -6.53
C PHE A 389 -8.65 20.97 -5.51
N MET A 390 -8.07 22.02 -4.92
CA MET A 390 -8.76 22.88 -3.95
C MET A 390 -9.80 23.81 -4.57
N ASN A 391 -9.74 24.04 -5.88
CA ASN A 391 -10.63 25.00 -6.55
C ASN A 391 -11.14 24.49 -7.91
N PRO A 392 -12.00 23.44 -7.93
CA PRO A 392 -12.49 22.80 -9.14
C PRO A 392 -13.36 23.70 -10.04
N GLN A 393 -13.74 24.90 -9.58
CA GLN A 393 -14.60 25.85 -10.30
C GLN A 393 -13.90 26.63 -11.43
N LYS A 394 -12.57 26.55 -11.58
CA LYS A 394 -11.84 27.32 -12.62
C LYS A 394 -11.96 26.78 -14.05
N LYS A 395 -12.60 25.63 -14.29
CA LYS A 395 -13.02 25.22 -15.65
C LYS A 395 -14.36 25.87 -16.02
N GLN A 396 -14.35 27.19 -16.24
CA GLN A 396 -15.44 27.85 -16.98
C GLN A 396 -14.98 28.62 -18.22
N ASP A 397 -13.68 28.71 -18.50
CA ASP A 397 -13.22 29.23 -19.79
C ASP A 397 -12.61 28.10 -20.63
N PRO A 398 -13.14 27.82 -21.84
CA PRO A 398 -12.54 26.82 -22.72
C PRO A 398 -11.19 27.35 -23.23
N PRO A 399 -10.08 26.60 -23.09
CA PRO A 399 -8.88 26.90 -23.85
C PRO A 399 -9.22 26.76 -25.35
N SER A 400 -8.75 27.71 -26.13
CA SER A 400 -8.91 27.75 -27.58
C SER A 400 -8.55 26.39 -28.20
N LYS A 401 -9.47 25.88 -29.03
CA LYS A 401 -9.28 24.63 -29.78
C LYS A 401 -8.04 24.74 -30.68
N LYS A 402 -6.91 24.17 -30.28
CA LYS A 402 -5.96 23.58 -31.24
C LYS A 402 -6.30 22.11 -31.40
N SER A 403 -7.01 21.84 -32.49
CA SER A 403 -7.37 20.53 -33.00
C SER A 403 -6.13 19.73 -33.38
N TRP A 404 -5.86 18.62 -32.70
CA TRP A 404 -4.98 17.56 -33.18
C TRP A 404 -5.72 16.22 -33.05
N LEU A 405 -6.33 15.79 -34.16
CA LEU A 405 -6.28 14.44 -34.74
C LEU A 405 -7.49 14.22 -35.65
N SER A 406 -7.33 14.54 -36.93
CA SER A 406 -8.03 13.82 -38.01
C SER A 406 -7.18 13.76 -39.27
N ASP A 407 -6.04 13.07 -39.21
CA ASP A 407 -5.42 12.48 -40.39
C ASP A 407 -5.51 10.97 -40.25
N ASN A 408 -6.55 10.40 -40.86
CA ASN A 408 -6.61 8.98 -41.15
C ASN A 408 -7.06 8.84 -42.62
N PRO A 409 -6.24 8.30 -43.56
CA PRO A 409 -6.47 8.43 -45.01
C PRO A 409 -7.56 7.52 -45.60
N LEU A 410 -8.54 7.07 -44.80
CA LEU A 410 -9.57 6.12 -45.25
C LEU A 410 -11.01 6.60 -45.03
N SER A 411 -11.24 7.82 -44.51
CA SER A 411 -12.59 8.35 -44.23
C SER A 411 -13.09 9.45 -45.18
N ASN A 412 -12.32 9.87 -46.19
CA ASN A 412 -12.68 10.98 -47.07
C ASN A 412 -13.49 10.59 -48.33
N ASN A 413 -13.69 9.30 -48.60
CA ASN A 413 -14.55 8.86 -49.72
C ASN A 413 -16.01 8.55 -49.32
N LEU A 414 -16.34 8.50 -48.02
CA LEU A 414 -17.71 8.20 -47.55
C LEU A 414 -18.54 9.45 -47.18
N LYS A 415 -17.89 10.60 -46.99
CA LYS A 415 -18.59 11.86 -46.67
C LYS A 415 -19.00 12.70 -47.88
N LYS A 416 -18.47 12.40 -49.08
CA LYS A 416 -18.90 13.02 -50.35
C LYS A 416 -20.25 12.51 -50.87
N VAL A 417 -20.83 11.48 -50.25
CA VAL A 417 -22.09 10.84 -50.70
C VAL A 417 -23.33 11.35 -49.95
N PHE A 418 -23.18 11.92 -48.75
CA PHE A 418 -24.32 12.12 -47.84
C PHE A 418 -24.71 13.58 -47.52
N SER A 419 -24.13 14.59 -48.18
CA SER A 419 -24.55 16.00 -47.98
C SER A 419 -25.56 16.53 -49.02
N LYS A 420 -26.16 15.67 -49.84
CA LYS A 420 -27.14 16.05 -50.87
C LYS A 420 -28.60 16.18 -50.35
N PHE A 421 -28.83 16.34 -49.05
CA PHE A 421 -30.18 16.45 -48.51
C PHE A 421 -30.38 17.64 -47.55
N LYS A 422 -31.15 18.60 -48.08
CA LYS A 422 -32.19 19.44 -47.45
C LYS A 422 -31.86 20.81 -46.79
N ILE A 423 -32.34 21.84 -47.51
CA ILE A 423 -33.41 22.83 -47.16
C ILE A 423 -33.10 23.90 -46.09
N THR A 424 -32.72 25.07 -46.61
CA THR A 424 -33.22 26.46 -46.41
C THR A 424 -33.95 26.92 -45.14
N HIS A 425 -33.44 28.00 -44.53
CA HIS A 425 -34.00 29.38 -44.41
C HIS A 425 -33.25 30.11 -43.27
N SER A 426 -32.99 31.42 -43.21
CA SER A 426 -33.13 32.61 -44.07
C SER A 426 -32.63 33.82 -43.26
N GLY A 427 -32.13 34.87 -43.92
CA GLY A 427 -31.93 36.23 -43.36
C GLY A 427 -30.50 36.75 -43.58
N SER A 428 -30.14 37.22 -44.77
CA SER A 428 -30.33 38.58 -45.35
C SER A 428 -29.12 39.48 -45.07
N GLN A 429 -28.23 39.64 -46.05
CA GLN A 429 -28.11 40.78 -47.00
C GLN A 429 -27.16 41.85 -46.44
N THR A 430 -26.16 42.35 -47.14
CA THR A 430 -26.16 43.00 -48.47
C THR A 430 -24.80 42.82 -49.17
N ASP A 431 -24.76 42.38 -50.44
CA ASP A 431 -24.51 43.18 -51.69
C ASP A 431 -22.99 43.24 -51.99
N GLU A 432 -22.44 43.08 -53.19
CA GLU A 432 -22.92 42.92 -54.57
C GLU A 432 -21.72 42.36 -55.41
N GLU A 433 -22.02 41.56 -56.44
CA GLU A 433 -21.39 41.47 -57.79
C GLU A 433 -19.85 41.47 -57.96
N SER A 434 -19.19 40.73 -58.87
CA SER A 434 -19.49 39.91 -60.06
C SER A 434 -18.15 39.23 -60.46
N ILE A 435 -18.01 37.90 -60.65
CA ILE A 435 -18.19 37.10 -61.89
C ILE A 435 -17.20 37.49 -63.03
N PRO A 436 -16.57 36.57 -63.80
CA PRO A 436 -16.19 35.17 -63.52
C PRO A 436 -14.90 34.66 -64.26
N GLN A 437 -14.57 33.37 -64.04
CA GLN A 437 -14.11 32.36 -65.03
C GLN A 437 -12.84 32.64 -65.88
N GLU A 438 -12.00 31.70 -66.30
CA GLU A 438 -12.09 30.24 -66.44
C GLU A 438 -10.69 29.70 -66.77
N SER A 439 -10.37 28.52 -66.23
CA SER A 439 -9.70 27.38 -66.91
C SER A 439 -8.30 27.48 -67.56
N THR A 440 -7.72 26.27 -67.67
CA THR A 440 -6.54 25.80 -68.43
C THR A 440 -5.21 25.86 -67.68
N GLU A 441 -4.66 24.71 -67.24
CA GLU A 441 -3.99 23.61 -67.95
C GLU A 441 -2.50 23.84 -68.20
N SER A 442 -1.73 22.81 -67.83
CA SER A 442 -0.44 22.38 -68.36
C SER A 442 0.86 22.93 -67.76
N ALA A 443 1.74 21.94 -67.55
CA ALA A 443 3.08 21.96 -66.98
C ALA A 443 4.13 22.68 -67.85
N LYS A 444 5.20 23.18 -67.22
CA LYS A 444 6.60 22.74 -67.42
C LYS A 444 7.60 23.51 -66.53
N THR A 445 8.48 22.72 -65.91
CA THR A 445 9.92 22.92 -65.60
C THR A 445 10.64 23.99 -66.44
N GLU A 446 11.72 24.67 -66.05
CA GLU A 446 12.75 24.56 -65.00
C GLU A 446 13.62 25.85 -65.09
N GLU A 447 14.63 25.98 -64.21
CA GLU A 447 15.68 27.05 -64.14
C GLU A 447 15.22 28.32 -63.40
N GLY A 448 15.75 28.73 -62.24
CA GLY A 448 17.09 28.59 -61.67
C GLY A 448 17.68 30.01 -61.52
N VAL A 449 17.66 30.61 -60.32
CA VAL A 449 18.79 31.15 -59.50
C VAL A 449 18.35 32.53 -58.94
N PRO A 450 18.79 33.06 -57.77
CA PRO A 450 19.47 32.50 -56.58
C PRO A 450 18.69 32.74 -55.26
N GLU A 451 18.93 31.87 -54.27
CA GLU A 451 18.56 32.06 -52.87
C GLU A 451 19.28 33.26 -52.25
N GLY A 452 18.48 34.19 -51.72
CA GLY A 452 18.88 35.20 -50.77
C GLY A 452 18.18 34.96 -49.44
N THR A 453 18.99 34.93 -48.39
CA THR A 453 18.66 35.23 -46.98
C THR A 453 17.67 34.29 -46.27
N ALA A 454 18.27 33.48 -45.39
CA ALA A 454 17.65 32.75 -44.30
C ALA A 454 16.63 33.60 -43.52
N LYS A 455 15.46 33.00 -43.29
CA LYS A 455 14.63 33.26 -42.12
C LYS A 455 14.46 31.92 -41.41
N GLU A 456 15.03 31.86 -40.23
CA GLU A 456 14.97 30.75 -39.27
C GLU A 456 13.51 30.36 -38.99
N GLU A 457 13.20 29.09 -39.21
CA GLU A 457 12.03 28.44 -38.61
C GLU A 457 12.29 28.24 -37.12
N PRO A 458 11.26 28.33 -36.25
CA PRO A 458 11.45 28.03 -34.84
C PRO A 458 11.69 26.53 -34.69
N GLU A 459 12.93 26.17 -34.34
CA GLU A 459 13.33 24.82 -33.97
C GLU A 459 12.37 24.28 -32.89
N LYS A 460 11.74 23.15 -33.19
CA LYS A 460 11.08 22.34 -32.16
C LYS A 460 12.18 21.73 -31.30
N GLU A 461 12.18 22.04 -30.01
CA GLU A 461 13.04 21.38 -29.02
C GLU A 461 12.78 19.86 -29.02
N GLU A 462 13.59 19.10 -29.76
CA GLU A 462 13.62 17.63 -29.69
C GLU A 462 14.38 17.20 -28.43
N LYS A 463 13.66 16.84 -27.37
CA LYS A 463 14.21 16.12 -26.22
C LYS A 463 14.63 14.71 -26.66
N ILE A 464 15.91 14.36 -26.50
CA ILE A 464 16.46 13.04 -26.86
C ILE A 464 16.23 12.07 -25.69
N LEU A 465 15.63 10.90 -25.98
CA LEU A 465 15.37 9.82 -25.02
C LEU A 465 16.45 8.72 -25.13
N ASN A 466 17.09 8.36 -24.02
CA ASN A 466 18.17 7.36 -24.00
C ASN A 466 17.71 5.88 -23.90
N ASP A 467 16.53 5.54 -24.43
CA ASP A 467 15.91 4.20 -24.25
C ASP A 467 16.61 3.06 -25.03
N LYS A 468 17.58 3.39 -25.90
CA LYS A 468 18.34 2.40 -26.69
C LYS A 468 19.40 1.65 -25.87
N ASP A 469 19.84 2.20 -24.74
CA ASP A 469 20.93 1.66 -23.90
C ASP A 469 20.51 0.51 -22.96
N CYS A 470 19.24 0.10 -22.98
CA CYS A 470 18.66 -0.90 -22.06
C CYS A 470 17.98 -2.07 -22.81
N ASP A 471 18.36 -2.38 -24.05
CA ASP A 471 17.80 -3.54 -24.75
C ASP A 471 18.27 -4.83 -24.06
N GLU A 472 17.34 -5.74 -23.74
CA GLU A 472 17.66 -7.06 -23.19
C GLU A 472 18.50 -7.93 -24.11
N LYS A 473 18.60 -7.55 -25.38
CA LYS A 473 19.39 -8.24 -26.41
C LYS A 473 20.78 -7.66 -26.62
N SER A 474 21.12 -6.52 -26.02
CA SER A 474 22.48 -5.95 -26.08
C SER A 474 23.33 -6.47 -24.91
N GLY A 475 24.64 -6.62 -25.09
CA GLY A 475 25.59 -7.04 -24.03
C GLY A 475 25.67 -6.09 -22.82
N GLU A 476 24.80 -5.08 -22.73
CA GLU A 476 24.68 -4.13 -21.63
C GLU A 476 24.33 -4.80 -20.30
N TRP A 477 23.59 -5.91 -20.34
CA TRP A 477 23.23 -6.64 -19.13
C TRP A 477 24.42 -7.27 -18.44
N ASP A 478 25.41 -7.75 -19.20
CA ASP A 478 26.62 -8.34 -18.61
C ASP A 478 27.37 -7.29 -17.78
N HIS A 479 27.51 -6.06 -18.30
CA HIS A 479 28.12 -4.95 -17.56
C HIS A 479 27.30 -4.53 -16.32
N ILE A 480 25.97 -4.46 -16.43
CA ILE A 480 25.11 -4.16 -15.28
C ILE A 480 25.26 -5.24 -14.21
N LEU A 481 25.28 -6.51 -14.59
CA LEU A 481 25.39 -7.64 -13.66
C LEU A 481 26.74 -7.68 -12.96
N GLU A 482 27.83 -7.49 -13.69
CA GLU A 482 29.18 -7.39 -13.12
C GLU A 482 29.29 -6.24 -12.11
N MET A 483 28.65 -5.12 -12.39
CA MET A 483 28.61 -3.95 -11.51
C MET A 483 27.80 -4.20 -10.22
N VAL A 484 26.57 -4.70 -10.33
CA VAL A 484 25.63 -4.74 -9.19
C VAL A 484 25.72 -6.02 -8.37
N ALA A 485 26.11 -7.16 -8.97
CA ALA A 485 26.10 -8.43 -8.27
C ALA A 485 27.00 -8.44 -7.00
N PRO A 486 28.22 -7.86 -6.99
CA PRO A 486 29.01 -7.75 -5.76
C PRO A 486 28.36 -6.88 -4.68
N ALA A 487 27.69 -5.79 -5.06
CA ALA A 487 26.98 -4.92 -4.13
C ALA A 487 25.75 -5.60 -3.50
N LEU A 488 25.15 -6.56 -4.21
CA LEU A 488 24.01 -7.35 -3.78
C LEU A 488 24.40 -8.74 -3.23
N ASP A 489 25.65 -8.91 -2.80
CA ASP A 489 26.21 -10.15 -2.22
C ASP A 489 26.15 -11.38 -3.13
N ARG A 490 25.96 -11.19 -4.43
CA ARG A 490 25.62 -12.25 -5.39
C ARG A 490 24.44 -13.12 -4.94
N ASN A 491 23.53 -12.53 -4.16
CA ASN A 491 22.37 -13.24 -3.62
C ASN A 491 21.28 -13.35 -4.70
N PRO A 492 20.87 -14.56 -5.12
CA PRO A 492 19.91 -14.74 -6.22
C PRO A 492 18.55 -14.06 -5.98
N ARG A 493 18.10 -14.03 -4.72
CA ARG A 493 16.84 -13.36 -4.34
C ARG A 493 16.97 -11.85 -4.48
N ARG A 494 18.08 -11.27 -4.01
CA ARG A 494 18.36 -9.83 -4.17
C ARG A 494 18.52 -9.46 -5.64
N MET A 495 19.12 -10.33 -6.45
CA MET A 495 19.21 -10.13 -7.91
C MET A 495 17.82 -10.12 -8.56
N LYS A 496 16.93 -11.08 -8.23
CA LYS A 496 15.54 -11.08 -8.73
C LYS A 496 14.79 -9.81 -8.34
N GLN A 497 14.93 -9.38 -7.08
CA GLN A 497 14.37 -8.11 -6.61
C GLN A 497 14.94 -6.91 -7.40
N PHE A 498 16.25 -6.89 -7.63
CA PHE A 498 16.93 -5.86 -8.41
C PHE A 498 16.38 -5.77 -9.84
N PHE A 499 16.25 -6.90 -10.55
CA PHE A 499 15.69 -6.90 -11.91
C PHE A 499 14.28 -6.32 -11.95
N ASN A 500 13.42 -6.76 -11.02
CA ASN A 500 12.05 -6.28 -10.93
C ASN A 500 12.01 -4.78 -10.64
N LEU A 501 12.80 -4.32 -9.66
CA LEU A 501 12.83 -2.90 -9.26
C LEU A 501 13.47 -2.00 -10.34
N PHE A 502 14.52 -2.48 -11.00
CA PHE A 502 15.17 -1.76 -12.10
C PHE A 502 14.25 -1.60 -13.29
N ARG A 503 13.58 -2.70 -13.73
CA ARG A 503 12.58 -2.64 -14.80
C ARG A 503 11.44 -1.71 -14.42
N PHE A 504 10.96 -1.78 -13.18
CA PHE A 504 9.91 -0.92 -12.65
C PHE A 504 10.29 0.57 -12.69
N GLN A 505 11.45 0.95 -12.13
CA GLN A 505 11.91 2.34 -12.13
C GLN A 505 12.22 2.85 -13.54
N ARG A 506 12.71 1.99 -14.44
CA ARG A 506 12.89 2.34 -15.86
C ARG A 506 11.55 2.65 -16.53
N THR A 507 10.53 1.81 -16.33
CA THR A 507 9.18 2.03 -16.89
C THR A 507 8.59 3.35 -16.38
N ILE A 508 8.74 3.64 -15.09
CA ILE A 508 8.34 4.94 -14.52
C ILE A 508 9.14 6.07 -15.17
N GLY A 509 10.47 5.95 -15.21
CA GLY A 509 11.34 6.99 -15.75
C GLY A 509 11.07 7.34 -17.21
N LYS A 510 10.65 6.37 -18.02
CA LYS A 510 10.21 6.56 -19.41
C LYS A 510 8.93 7.39 -19.50
N ARG A 511 7.99 7.22 -18.58
CA ARG A 511 6.71 7.95 -18.55
C ARG A 511 6.80 9.32 -17.86
N THR A 512 7.74 9.49 -16.94
CA THR A 512 7.92 10.72 -16.15
C THR A 512 9.02 11.64 -16.66
N GLU A 513 9.55 11.36 -17.87
CA GLU A 513 10.65 12.14 -18.47
C GLU A 513 11.89 12.19 -17.54
N LEU A 514 12.13 11.15 -16.74
CA LEU A 514 13.32 11.08 -15.88
C LEU A 514 14.58 10.83 -16.73
N LEU A 515 14.44 10.00 -17.77
CA LEU A 515 15.54 9.57 -18.64
C LEU A 515 15.74 10.49 -19.87
N SER A 516 14.99 11.59 -19.95
CA SER A 516 15.12 12.59 -21.02
C SER A 516 16.02 13.73 -20.58
N TYR A 517 16.71 14.36 -21.54
CA TYR A 517 17.57 15.50 -21.32
C TYR A 517 17.44 16.51 -22.46
N ASP A 518 17.78 17.76 -22.18
CA ASP A 518 17.75 18.83 -23.18
C ASP A 518 19.01 18.78 -24.07
N PRO A 519 18.90 19.18 -25.35
CA PRO A 519 20.06 19.31 -26.23
C PRO A 519 21.14 20.20 -25.61
N GLY A 520 22.36 19.67 -25.46
CA GLY A 520 23.49 20.38 -24.83
C GLY A 520 23.80 19.99 -23.38
N THR A 521 22.95 19.20 -22.72
CA THR A 521 23.26 18.65 -21.37
C THR A 521 24.61 17.91 -21.40
N ASN A 522 25.52 18.13 -20.45
CA ASN A 522 26.80 17.41 -20.41
C ASN A 522 26.56 15.89 -20.25
N PRO A 523 27.21 15.00 -21.05
CA PRO A 523 27.08 13.54 -20.90
C PRO A 523 27.19 13.00 -19.47
N GLU A 524 28.05 13.57 -18.63
CA GLU A 524 28.19 13.17 -17.22
C GLU A 524 26.89 13.40 -16.41
N ASN A 525 26.10 14.40 -16.79
CA ASN A 525 24.85 14.79 -16.12
C ASN A 525 23.60 14.15 -16.78
N ARG A 526 23.77 13.28 -17.79
CA ARG A 526 22.66 12.57 -18.45
C ARG A 526 22.37 11.26 -17.75
N TRP A 527 21.10 10.95 -17.52
CA TRP A 527 20.67 9.63 -17.06
C TRP A 527 20.85 8.58 -18.16
N ASN A 528 21.25 7.37 -17.77
CA ASN A 528 21.30 6.18 -18.62
C ASN A 528 21.00 4.92 -17.78
N CYS A 529 20.99 3.77 -18.46
CA CYS A 529 20.68 2.47 -17.88
C CYS A 529 21.66 2.02 -16.79
N ARG A 530 22.96 2.24 -16.99
CA ARG A 530 24.02 1.88 -16.05
C ARG A 530 23.95 2.73 -14.78
N LYS A 531 23.73 4.04 -14.90
CA LYS A 531 23.51 4.97 -13.78
C LYS A 531 22.25 4.61 -13.00
N LEU A 532 21.14 4.32 -13.69
CA LEU A 532 19.91 3.89 -13.04
C LEU A 532 20.11 2.55 -12.30
N ALA A 533 20.78 1.58 -12.91
CA ALA A 533 21.12 0.31 -12.27
C ALA A 533 21.96 0.51 -11.01
N LYS A 534 22.97 1.39 -11.07
CA LYS A 534 23.81 1.74 -9.92
C LYS A 534 22.98 2.37 -8.81
N PHE A 535 22.08 3.31 -9.13
CA PHE A 535 21.15 3.91 -8.16
C PHE A 535 20.20 2.88 -7.54
N VAL A 536 19.62 1.98 -8.34
CA VAL A 536 18.72 0.92 -7.84
C VAL A 536 19.46 0.01 -6.86
N ALA A 537 20.68 -0.43 -7.20
CA ALA A 537 21.51 -1.23 -6.29
C ALA A 537 21.81 -0.47 -4.99
N ILE A 538 22.09 0.83 -5.07
CA ILE A 538 22.28 1.69 -3.89
C ILE A 538 21.01 1.71 -3.03
N SER A 539 19.85 1.95 -3.65
CA SER A 539 18.57 2.06 -2.95
C SER A 539 18.16 0.80 -2.19
N MET A 540 18.59 -0.36 -2.69
CA MET A 540 18.29 -1.66 -2.08
C MET A 540 19.20 -2.01 -0.90
N ASN A 541 20.50 -1.72 -0.99
CA ASN A 541 21.47 -2.20 0.01
C ASN A 541 21.88 -1.11 1.03
N TRP A 542 21.68 0.17 0.68
CA TRP A 542 21.93 1.32 1.57
C TRP A 542 20.72 2.27 1.61
N PRO A 543 19.56 1.84 2.12
CA PRO A 543 18.36 2.68 2.16
C PRO A 543 18.54 3.92 3.07
N SER A 544 19.42 3.88 4.08
CA SER A 544 19.78 5.06 4.87
C SER A 544 20.49 6.14 4.05
N LEU A 545 21.25 5.75 3.03
CA LEU A 545 21.87 6.69 2.08
C LEU A 545 20.80 7.40 1.25
N ILE A 546 19.74 6.70 0.84
CA ILE A 546 18.59 7.33 0.14
C ILE A 546 17.89 8.35 1.05
N SER A 547 17.71 8.02 2.33
CA SER A 547 17.17 8.96 3.32
C SER A 547 18.10 10.16 3.55
N ALA A 548 19.41 9.99 3.47
CA ALA A 548 20.34 11.10 3.62
C ALA A 548 20.38 11.98 2.36
N LEU A 549 20.21 11.39 1.17
CA LEU A 549 20.15 12.13 -0.11
C LEU A 549 18.95 13.06 -0.21
N SER A 550 17.82 12.73 0.41
CA SER A 550 16.67 13.65 0.47
C SER A 550 16.95 14.91 1.28
N SER A 551 17.93 14.86 2.19
CA SER A 551 18.34 15.98 3.05
C SER A 551 19.59 16.69 2.54
N ASN A 552 20.45 15.99 1.79
CA ASN A 552 21.67 16.54 1.21
C ASN A 552 21.85 16.02 -0.22
N SER A 553 21.45 16.84 -1.20
CA SER A 553 21.56 16.52 -2.63
C SER A 553 23.01 16.35 -3.11
N GLU A 554 23.98 16.97 -2.42
CA GLU A 554 25.41 16.88 -2.74
C GLU A 554 26.10 15.64 -2.16
N LEU A 555 25.40 14.87 -1.32
CA LEU A 555 26.00 13.74 -0.62
C LEU A 555 26.60 12.70 -1.58
N LEU A 556 25.89 12.36 -2.66
CA LEU A 556 26.40 11.38 -3.62
C LEU A 556 27.56 11.94 -4.45
N ASN A 557 27.56 13.24 -4.74
CA ASN A 557 28.70 13.91 -5.38
C ASN A 557 29.94 13.81 -4.49
N GLN A 558 29.79 14.08 -3.19
CA GLN A 558 30.86 13.96 -2.21
C GLN A 558 31.34 12.52 -2.03
N LEU A 559 30.43 11.55 -1.96
CA LEU A 559 30.78 10.12 -1.86
C LEU A 559 31.47 9.60 -3.13
N GLN A 560 31.00 10.01 -4.30
CA GLN A 560 31.62 9.65 -5.58
C GLN A 560 33.02 10.26 -5.69
N ALA A 561 33.21 11.52 -5.28
CA ALA A 561 34.53 12.16 -5.25
C ALA A 561 35.48 11.44 -4.28
N TYR A 562 35.01 11.14 -3.06
CA TYR A 562 35.79 10.37 -2.08
C TYR A 562 36.14 8.96 -2.58
N ALA A 563 35.19 8.28 -3.23
CA ALA A 563 35.43 6.97 -3.79
C ALA A 563 36.53 7.01 -4.85
N LEU A 564 36.65 8.08 -5.65
CA LEU A 564 37.69 8.20 -6.67
C LEU A 564 39.04 8.63 -6.10
N ASP A 565 39.06 9.58 -5.16
CA ASP A 565 40.28 10.09 -4.52
C ASP A 565 40.04 10.26 -3.00
N PRO A 566 40.37 9.27 -2.16
CA PRO A 566 40.14 9.31 -0.73
C PRO A 566 41.18 10.21 -0.05
N LYS A 567 41.02 11.53 -0.17
CA LYS A 567 41.83 12.54 0.53
C LYS A 567 41.01 13.27 1.58
N GLY A 568 41.50 13.23 2.82
CA GLY A 568 40.92 13.94 3.96
C GLY A 568 39.83 13.17 4.71
N GLU A 569 39.73 13.43 6.02
CA GLU A 569 38.61 12.96 6.84
C GLU A 569 37.41 13.88 6.64
N ASN A 570 36.36 13.38 5.99
CA ASN A 570 35.06 14.04 5.99
C ASN A 570 34.13 13.33 6.98
N LYS A 571 33.98 13.89 8.18
CA LYS A 571 33.12 13.34 9.25
C LYS A 571 31.67 13.10 8.79
N ASN A 572 31.19 13.85 7.79
CA ASN A 572 29.84 13.71 7.25
C ASN A 572 29.66 12.46 6.37
N LEU A 573 30.76 11.83 5.93
CA LEU A 573 30.74 10.63 5.09
C LEU A 573 31.19 9.37 5.85
N GLU A 574 31.56 9.50 7.12
CA GLU A 574 32.25 8.44 7.90
C GLU A 574 31.43 7.14 7.99
N GLU A 575 30.09 7.22 7.99
CA GLU A 575 29.21 6.06 8.01
C GLU A 575 29.33 5.21 6.72
N TRP A 576 29.33 5.85 5.56
CA TRP A 576 29.29 5.17 4.25
C TRP A 576 30.67 4.86 3.68
N THR A 577 31.67 5.66 4.04
CA THR A 577 33.05 5.49 3.55
C THR A 577 33.74 4.25 4.11
N LYS A 578 33.25 3.71 5.23
CA LYS A 578 33.68 2.43 5.80
C LYS A 578 33.14 1.20 5.04
N ASP A 579 32.13 1.37 4.19
CA ASP A 579 31.54 0.27 3.44
C ASP A 579 32.28 0.02 2.11
N GLU A 580 33.15 -0.99 2.10
CA GLU A 580 33.95 -1.34 0.92
C GLU A 580 33.10 -1.69 -0.32
N LYS A 581 31.89 -2.26 -0.13
CA LYS A 581 31.02 -2.64 -1.26
C LYS A 581 30.42 -1.41 -1.92
N LEU A 582 30.01 -0.43 -1.12
CA LEU A 582 29.51 0.86 -1.62
C LEU A 582 30.60 1.60 -2.39
N ILE A 583 31.79 1.71 -1.80
CA ILE A 583 32.93 2.38 -2.45
C ILE A 583 33.32 1.66 -3.75
N ARG A 584 33.33 0.32 -3.76
CA ARG A 584 33.58 -0.47 -4.97
C ARG A 584 32.53 -0.21 -6.06
N LEU A 585 31.24 -0.15 -5.69
CA LEU A 585 30.14 0.12 -6.62
C LEU A 585 30.27 1.53 -7.24
N LEU A 586 30.63 2.52 -6.42
CA LEU A 586 30.83 3.90 -6.89
C LEU A 586 32.05 4.01 -7.82
N LYS A 587 33.15 3.29 -7.52
CA LYS A 587 34.34 3.23 -8.39
C LYS A 587 34.10 2.55 -9.74
N TYR A 588 33.17 1.59 -9.81
CA TYR A 588 32.96 0.79 -11.01
C TYR A 588 32.70 1.64 -12.25
N GLY A 589 33.47 1.40 -13.31
CA GLY A 589 33.40 2.10 -14.60
C GLY A 589 33.86 3.57 -14.57
N CYS A 590 34.40 4.05 -13.44
CA CYS A 590 34.87 5.43 -13.29
C CYS A 590 36.41 5.54 -13.16
N VAL A 591 37.10 4.40 -13.09
CA VAL A 591 38.56 4.30 -12.95
C VAL A 591 39.06 3.21 -13.90
N GLU A 592 40.04 3.53 -14.73
CA GLU A 592 40.93 2.54 -15.36
C GLU A 592 42.24 2.48 -14.58
N GLU A 593 42.99 1.37 -14.66
CA GLU A 593 44.30 1.23 -14.03
C GLU A 593 45.23 2.37 -14.47
N GLY A 594 45.27 3.45 -13.68
CA GLY A 594 46.16 4.59 -13.88
C GLY A 594 45.57 5.87 -14.48
N ASN A 595 44.29 5.96 -14.86
CA ASN A 595 43.62 7.24 -15.28
C ASN A 595 42.07 7.18 -15.26
N LEU A 596 41.40 8.34 -15.29
CA LEU A 596 39.95 8.47 -15.46
C LEU A 596 39.55 8.06 -16.90
N SER A 597 38.68 7.05 -17.05
CA SER A 597 38.32 6.48 -18.36
C SER A 597 37.36 7.37 -19.17
N GLU A 598 37.38 7.27 -20.50
CA GLU A 598 36.37 7.88 -21.39
C GLU A 598 34.95 7.35 -21.11
N GLU A 599 34.82 6.14 -20.55
CA GLU A 599 33.53 5.56 -20.14
C GLU A 599 32.96 6.13 -18.84
N LYS A 600 33.72 6.90 -18.06
CA LYS A 600 33.29 7.45 -16.75
C LYS A 600 31.93 8.13 -16.82
N ALA A 601 31.68 8.88 -17.90
CA ALA A 601 30.41 9.59 -18.10
C ALA A 601 29.19 8.65 -18.12
N ASN A 602 29.37 7.36 -18.39
CA ASN A 602 28.30 6.37 -18.39
C ASN A 602 28.01 5.75 -17.03
N TYR A 603 28.91 5.92 -16.04
CA TYR A 603 28.82 5.25 -14.74
C TYR A 603 28.80 6.20 -13.55
N THR A 604 29.32 7.42 -13.70
CA THR A 604 29.37 8.40 -12.62
C THR A 604 27.96 8.80 -12.18
N LEU A 605 27.76 8.89 -10.87
CA LEU A 605 26.53 9.44 -10.31
C LEU A 605 26.66 10.93 -9.97
N SER A 606 27.86 11.51 -10.17
CA SER A 606 28.08 12.94 -9.91
C SER A 606 27.32 13.83 -10.88
N GLY A 607 26.72 14.91 -10.38
CA GLY A 607 26.07 15.93 -11.21
C GLY A 607 24.69 15.53 -11.76
N LEU A 608 24.16 14.38 -11.36
CA LEU A 608 22.81 13.95 -11.72
C LEU A 608 21.75 14.58 -10.81
N ASP A 609 20.60 14.89 -11.39
CA ASP A 609 19.41 15.26 -10.62
C ASP A 609 18.64 14.00 -10.18
N PHE A 610 18.62 13.76 -8.87
CA PHE A 610 17.92 12.64 -8.23
C PHE A 610 16.50 12.98 -7.78
N SER A 611 16.06 14.24 -7.88
CA SER A 611 14.81 14.73 -7.28
C SER A 611 13.59 13.87 -7.65
N LYS A 612 13.44 13.52 -8.94
CA LYS A 612 12.37 12.65 -9.44
C LYS A 612 12.44 11.21 -8.89
N LEU A 613 13.63 10.63 -8.76
CA LEU A 613 13.80 9.28 -8.19
C LEU A 613 13.54 9.28 -6.69
N LEU A 614 14.00 10.30 -5.97
CA LEU A 614 13.78 10.44 -4.53
C LEU A 614 12.31 10.70 -4.19
N GLN A 615 11.53 11.32 -5.09
CA GLN A 615 10.08 11.47 -4.91
C GLN A 615 9.34 10.13 -4.88
N ILE A 616 9.77 9.16 -5.69
CA ILE A 616 9.15 7.83 -5.78
C ILE A 616 9.85 6.76 -4.95
N SER A 617 11.04 7.06 -4.42
CA SER A 617 11.80 6.13 -3.60
C SER A 617 11.30 6.15 -2.16
N PRO A 618 11.08 4.97 -1.54
CA PRO A 618 10.79 4.87 -0.12
C PRO A 618 11.90 5.52 0.71
N VAL A 619 11.51 6.31 1.69
CA VAL A 619 12.45 6.83 2.68
C VAL A 619 12.41 5.87 3.87
N VAL A 620 13.53 5.19 4.12
CA VAL A 620 13.73 4.47 5.37
C VAL A 620 14.32 5.48 6.34
N GLU A 621 13.49 6.03 7.21
CA GLU A 621 13.98 6.84 8.31
C GLU A 621 14.92 5.95 9.13
N PRO A 622 16.20 6.32 9.31
CA PRO A 622 17.05 5.61 10.24
C PRO A 622 16.31 5.62 11.59
N PRO A 623 16.25 4.48 12.29
CA PRO A 623 15.46 4.37 13.51
C PRO A 623 15.85 5.54 14.40
N ASP A 624 14.86 6.39 14.71
CA ASP A 624 15.06 7.56 15.56
C ASP A 624 15.92 7.08 16.72
N GLU A 625 17.18 7.49 16.72
CA GLU A 625 17.94 7.51 17.95
C GLU A 625 17.29 8.65 18.74
N ASN A 626 16.10 8.38 19.27
CA ASN A 626 15.75 8.84 20.59
C ASN A 626 16.85 8.29 21.46
N LEU A 627 17.93 9.06 21.50
CA LEU A 627 19.13 8.69 22.18
C LEU A 627 18.80 8.96 23.63
N SER A 628 18.07 8.02 24.24
CA SER A 628 17.90 7.99 25.67
C SER A 628 19.31 7.90 26.20
N SER A 629 19.80 9.00 26.76
CA SER A 629 21.06 8.97 27.47
C SER A 629 20.92 7.91 28.56
N SER A 630 21.71 6.84 28.47
CA SER A 630 21.50 5.65 29.32
C SER A 630 21.67 5.96 30.81
N LEU A 631 22.24 7.13 31.14
CA LEU A 631 22.46 7.60 32.50
C LEU A 631 21.47 8.67 32.96
N SER A 632 20.77 9.37 32.07
CA SER A 632 19.91 10.51 32.45
C SER A 632 18.44 10.41 32.04
N ASP A 633 18.02 9.33 31.37
CA ASP A 633 16.61 9.09 30.97
C ASP A 633 16.02 10.28 30.15
N MET A 634 16.86 11.01 29.42
CA MET A 634 16.45 12.15 28.60
C MET A 634 16.19 11.70 27.17
N GLU A 635 15.02 12.03 26.64
CA GLU A 635 14.69 11.82 25.24
C GLU A 635 15.13 13.03 24.40
N PHE A 636 15.75 12.76 23.26
CA PHE A 636 16.12 13.79 22.29
C PHE A 636 15.49 13.50 20.93
N VAL A 637 15.04 14.56 20.27
CA VAL A 637 14.54 14.54 18.90
C VAL A 637 15.66 14.98 17.96
N ARG A 638 15.87 14.23 16.88
CA ARG A 638 16.76 14.62 15.79
C ARG A 638 16.17 15.80 15.01
N ILE A 639 16.92 16.90 14.94
CA ILE A 639 16.61 18.10 14.18
C ILE A 639 17.55 18.17 12.97
N SER A 640 17.00 18.14 11.77
CA SER A 640 17.76 18.18 10.52
C SER A 640 18.37 19.56 10.27
N ALA A 641 19.43 19.60 9.47
CA ALA A 641 19.95 20.84 8.91
C ALA A 641 18.90 21.49 7.99
N GLY A 642 18.93 22.81 7.87
CA GLY A 642 18.03 23.54 7.00
C GLY A 642 18.05 25.04 7.21
N ASP A 643 17.25 25.73 6.42
CA ASP A 643 17.13 27.18 6.44
C ASP A 643 15.78 27.60 7.04
N PHE A 644 15.77 28.73 7.75
CA PHE A 644 14.52 29.38 8.16
C PHE A 644 14.68 30.90 8.28
N MET A 645 13.55 31.59 8.38
CA MET A 645 13.50 33.02 8.69
C MET A 645 13.32 33.19 10.21
N MET A 646 14.32 33.79 10.86
CA MET A 646 14.32 34.06 12.30
C MET A 646 13.79 35.47 12.58
N GLY A 647 12.99 35.62 13.64
CA GLY A 647 12.36 36.87 14.05
C GLY A 647 10.90 37.01 13.63
N SER A 648 10.30 38.17 13.90
CA SER A 648 8.90 38.48 13.58
C SER A 648 8.79 39.64 12.56
N PRO A 649 7.98 39.49 11.49
CA PRO A 649 7.76 40.57 10.52
C PRO A 649 7.07 41.78 11.16
N ASP A 650 7.30 42.97 10.60
CA ASP A 650 6.87 44.25 11.19
C ASP A 650 5.36 44.37 11.45
N GLY A 651 4.54 43.63 10.72
CA GLY A 651 3.09 43.59 10.88
C GLY A 651 2.56 42.45 11.76
N GLU A 652 3.42 41.69 12.45
CA GLU A 652 3.00 40.59 13.32
C GLU A 652 2.35 41.12 14.61
N ASP A 653 1.13 40.65 14.92
CA ASP A 653 0.43 41.02 16.14
C ASP A 653 1.20 40.58 17.40
N GLY A 654 1.44 41.51 18.31
CA GLY A 654 2.19 41.26 19.55
C GLY A 654 3.71 41.28 19.40
N ARG A 655 4.25 41.61 18.22
CA ARG A 655 5.69 41.83 17.97
C ARG A 655 6.30 42.83 18.94
N ARG A 656 7.54 42.57 19.35
CA ARG A 656 8.40 43.51 20.09
C ARG A 656 9.53 44.03 19.21
N ASP A 657 10.08 45.18 19.56
CA ASP A 657 11.13 45.85 18.77
C ASP A 657 12.43 45.04 18.66
N ASN A 658 12.67 44.14 19.61
CA ASN A 658 13.84 43.27 19.67
C ASN A 658 13.72 41.97 18.87
N GLU A 659 12.58 41.74 18.21
CA GLU A 659 12.30 40.54 17.42
C GLU A 659 12.63 40.70 15.93
N GLY A 660 13.14 41.87 15.53
CA GLY A 660 13.56 42.17 14.16
C GLY A 660 15.02 42.64 14.06
N PRO A 661 15.55 42.81 12.84
CA PRO A 661 14.90 42.47 11.58
C PRO A 661 14.80 40.95 11.36
N VAL A 662 13.78 40.54 10.59
CA VAL A 662 13.67 39.16 10.14
C VAL A 662 14.83 38.86 9.20
N HIS A 663 15.57 37.78 9.47
CA HIS A 663 16.75 37.41 8.69
C HIS A 663 16.82 35.91 8.46
N LYS A 664 17.50 35.51 7.38
CA LYS A 664 17.68 34.10 7.04
C LYS A 664 18.81 33.51 7.88
N VAL A 665 18.54 32.35 8.49
CA VAL A 665 19.53 31.55 9.22
C VAL A 665 19.61 30.16 8.61
N THR A 666 20.83 29.67 8.42
CA THR A 666 21.14 28.33 7.92
C THR A 666 21.73 27.47 9.04
N ILE A 667 20.96 26.51 9.53
CA ILE A 667 21.44 25.46 10.44
C ILE A 667 22.24 24.46 9.61
N LYS A 668 23.57 24.52 9.67
CA LYS A 668 24.46 23.71 8.82
C LYS A 668 24.50 22.23 9.17
N ASN A 669 24.40 21.91 10.45
CA ASN A 669 24.56 20.54 10.96
C ASN A 669 23.27 20.09 11.65
N LEU A 670 22.94 18.81 11.49
CA LEU A 670 21.92 18.20 12.32
C LEU A 670 22.34 18.25 13.80
N PHE A 671 21.36 18.34 14.68
CA PHE A 671 21.57 18.24 16.13
C PHE A 671 20.42 17.48 16.78
N TYR A 672 20.56 17.14 18.05
CA TYR A 672 19.51 16.50 18.82
C TYR A 672 19.02 17.48 19.89
N LEU A 673 17.74 17.80 19.92
CA LEU A 673 17.16 18.69 20.92
C LEU A 673 16.32 17.90 21.91
N GLY A 674 16.41 18.23 23.19
CA GLY A 674 15.61 17.61 24.24
C GLY A 674 14.14 17.71 23.88
N LYS A 675 13.46 16.55 23.87
CA LYS A 675 12.03 16.43 23.54
C LYS A 675 11.17 17.30 24.46
N TYR A 676 11.61 17.38 25.71
CA TYR A 676 11.03 18.14 26.81
C TYR A 676 12.08 19.07 27.43
N PRO A 677 11.66 20.12 28.16
CA PRO A 677 12.52 20.79 29.14
C PRO A 677 13.09 19.79 30.15
N VAL A 678 14.26 20.08 30.71
CA VAL A 678 14.88 19.21 31.72
C VAL A 678 13.98 19.14 32.95
N THR A 679 13.63 17.92 33.36
CA THR A 679 12.73 17.69 34.49
C THR A 679 13.45 17.78 35.83
N GLN A 680 12.69 17.97 36.91
CA GLN A 680 13.24 17.99 38.27
C GLN A 680 13.91 16.67 38.65
N LYS A 681 13.37 15.53 38.18
CA LYS A 681 14.00 14.21 38.36
C LYS A 681 15.37 14.14 37.69
N GLN A 682 15.46 14.59 36.44
CA GLN A 682 16.72 14.63 35.68
C GLN A 682 17.73 15.57 36.34
N TRP A 683 17.30 16.76 36.75
CA TRP A 683 18.13 17.70 37.51
C TRP A 683 18.71 17.05 38.76
N LYS A 684 17.86 16.48 39.61
CA LYS A 684 18.25 15.86 40.88
C LYS A 684 19.21 14.69 40.68
N LYS A 685 19.07 13.93 39.60
CA LYS A 685 19.97 12.82 39.26
C LYS A 685 21.42 13.28 39.02
N VAL A 686 21.59 14.46 38.40
CA VAL A 686 22.91 15.01 38.06
C VAL A 686 23.47 15.91 39.18
N MET A 687 22.62 16.73 39.80
CA MET A 687 23.04 17.77 40.75
C MET A 687 22.90 17.35 42.22
N GLY A 688 22.13 16.30 42.52
CA GLY A 688 21.89 15.80 43.86
C GLY A 688 20.90 16.61 44.70
N ASN A 689 20.39 17.75 44.20
CA ASN A 689 19.41 18.61 44.86
C ASN A 689 18.24 18.95 43.92
N ASN A 690 17.26 19.72 44.39
CA ASN A 690 16.17 20.24 43.55
C ASN A 690 15.80 21.67 44.00
N PRO A 691 16.22 22.71 43.25
CA PRO A 691 16.01 24.11 43.61
C PRO A 691 14.59 24.63 43.29
N SER A 692 13.81 23.92 42.47
CA SER A 692 12.48 24.35 42.00
C SER A 692 11.54 24.79 43.12
N ARG A 693 10.81 25.89 42.94
CA ARG A 693 9.73 26.29 43.85
C ARG A 693 8.57 25.29 43.82
N PHE A 694 8.12 24.88 42.64
CA PHE A 694 7.07 23.88 42.47
C PHE A 694 7.70 22.49 42.50
N LYS A 695 7.09 21.52 43.18
CA LYS A 695 7.70 20.19 43.38
C LYS A 695 6.95 19.11 42.62
N GLY A 696 7.69 18.34 41.81
CA GLY A 696 7.19 17.16 41.11
C GLY A 696 8.22 16.62 40.13
N ASP A 697 8.44 15.30 40.13
CA ASP A 697 9.52 14.67 39.38
C ASP A 697 9.44 14.91 37.86
N THR A 698 8.23 14.97 37.32
CA THR A 698 7.94 15.18 35.88
C THR A 698 7.73 16.65 35.51
N LEU A 699 7.76 17.56 36.49
CA LEU A 699 7.73 19.00 36.22
C LEU A 699 9.08 19.45 35.64
N PRO A 700 9.10 20.51 34.81
CA PRO A 700 10.36 21.15 34.44
C PRO A 700 11.09 21.65 35.70
N VAL A 701 12.42 21.59 35.68
CA VAL A 701 13.23 22.27 36.69
C VAL A 701 13.14 23.78 36.47
N GLU A 702 12.98 24.54 37.54
CA GLU A 702 12.95 26.00 37.54
C GLU A 702 13.68 26.55 38.76
N SER A 703 13.77 27.87 38.90
CA SER A 703 14.66 28.53 39.86
C SER A 703 16.13 28.15 39.69
N VAL A 704 16.53 27.97 38.42
CA VAL A 704 17.90 27.69 37.99
C VAL A 704 18.44 28.86 37.16
N SER A 705 19.62 29.31 37.51
CA SER A 705 20.34 30.35 36.77
C SER A 705 21.06 29.76 35.57
N TRP A 706 21.42 30.62 34.61
CA TRP A 706 22.21 30.19 33.46
C TRP A 706 23.52 29.51 33.90
N ASN A 707 24.15 30.04 34.96
CA ASN A 707 25.36 29.49 35.55
C ASN A 707 25.15 28.07 36.14
N ASP A 708 24.03 27.82 36.82
CA ASP A 708 23.74 26.46 37.31
C ASP A 708 23.52 25.48 36.17
N VAL A 709 22.90 25.95 35.08
CA VAL A 709 22.65 25.12 33.88
C VAL A 709 23.98 24.72 33.23
N GLN A 710 24.97 25.61 33.17
CA GLN A 710 26.31 25.26 32.71
C GLN A 710 26.98 24.24 33.64
N GLU A 711 26.82 24.37 34.97
CA GLU A 711 27.33 23.38 35.92
C GLU A 711 26.65 22.01 35.74
N PHE A 712 25.34 21.99 35.54
CA PHE A 712 24.57 20.79 35.22
C PHE A 712 25.09 20.11 33.95
N ILE A 713 25.25 20.86 32.86
CA ILE A 713 25.79 20.37 31.59
C ILE A 713 27.19 19.78 31.80
N LYS A 714 28.07 20.48 32.53
CA LYS A 714 29.43 20.02 32.82
C LYS A 714 29.43 18.70 33.60
N LYS A 715 28.58 18.57 34.63
CA LYS A 715 28.45 17.32 35.41
C LYS A 715 27.87 16.20 34.57
N LEU A 716 26.83 16.46 33.78
CA LEU A 716 26.22 15.48 32.90
C LEU A 716 27.23 14.94 31.89
N ASN A 717 27.91 15.82 31.16
CA ASN A 717 28.99 15.47 30.23
C ASN A 717 30.06 14.60 30.91
N LYS A 718 30.51 14.98 32.12
CA LYS A 718 31.48 14.19 32.90
C LYS A 718 30.93 12.82 33.32
N MET A 719 29.68 12.73 33.75
CA MET A 719 29.04 11.47 34.17
C MET A 719 28.89 10.50 33.00
N GLU A 720 28.59 11.01 31.81
CA GLU A 720 28.41 10.19 30.61
C GLU A 720 29.68 10.01 29.78
N GLY A 721 30.81 10.59 30.21
CA GLY A 721 32.08 10.48 29.50
C GLY A 721 32.07 11.14 28.12
N THR A 722 31.34 12.25 27.97
CA THR A 722 31.13 12.96 26.70
C THR A 722 31.29 14.47 26.85
N ASP A 723 31.28 15.20 25.74
CA ASP A 723 31.30 16.67 25.65
C ASP A 723 30.17 17.19 24.73
N LYS A 724 29.20 16.32 24.42
CA LYS A 724 28.18 16.57 23.41
C LYS A 724 27.01 17.42 23.89
N TYR A 725 26.73 17.47 25.20
CA TYR A 725 25.62 18.26 25.75
C TYR A 725 25.99 19.74 25.89
N ARG A 726 25.06 20.61 25.51
CA ARG A 726 25.13 22.07 25.67
C ARG A 726 23.72 22.68 25.69
N LEU A 727 23.62 23.98 25.96
CA LEU A 727 22.42 24.74 25.60
C LEU A 727 22.32 24.90 24.07
N PRO A 728 21.10 24.94 23.51
CA PRO A 728 20.91 25.37 22.13
C PRO A 728 21.31 26.84 21.97
N SER A 729 21.72 27.24 20.77
CA SER A 729 21.70 28.66 20.41
C SER A 729 20.25 29.13 20.30
N GLU A 730 20.04 30.43 20.36
CA GLU A 730 18.73 31.01 20.16
C GLU A 730 18.16 30.69 18.78
N ALA A 731 19.01 30.74 17.75
CA ALA A 731 18.65 30.36 16.40
C ALA A 731 18.23 28.89 16.31
N GLU A 732 18.98 27.97 16.93
CA GLU A 732 18.63 26.55 16.98
C GLU A 732 17.30 26.32 17.71
N TRP A 733 17.05 27.07 18.79
CA TRP A 733 15.81 26.99 19.55
C TRP A 733 14.60 27.48 18.73
N GLU A 734 14.70 28.66 18.09
CA GLU A 734 13.58 29.21 17.30
C GLU A 734 13.32 28.35 16.05
N TYR A 735 14.37 27.85 15.41
CA TYR A 735 14.26 26.90 14.30
C TYR A 735 13.45 25.66 14.70
N ALA A 736 13.83 25.06 15.83
CA ALA A 736 13.18 23.89 16.39
C ALA A 736 11.75 24.17 16.86
N CYS A 737 11.48 25.36 17.41
CA CYS A 737 10.15 25.79 17.82
C CYS A 737 9.21 25.85 16.62
N ARG A 738 9.65 26.54 15.55
CA ARG A 738 8.86 26.77 14.33
C ARG A 738 8.62 25.51 13.53
N ALA A 739 9.55 24.56 13.53
CA ALA A 739 9.42 23.27 12.87
C ALA A 739 8.90 23.35 11.42
N GLY A 740 9.38 24.37 10.68
CA GLY A 740 9.02 24.65 9.29
C GLY A 740 7.94 25.71 9.08
N THR A 741 7.29 26.23 10.13
CA THR A 741 6.31 27.32 9.98
C THR A 741 6.94 28.71 10.07
N THR A 742 6.22 29.71 9.56
CA THR A 742 6.58 31.14 9.64
C THR A 742 5.56 31.94 10.45
N THR A 743 4.71 31.25 11.20
CA THR A 743 3.53 31.79 11.91
C THR A 743 3.85 32.16 13.36
N ASN A 744 2.91 32.81 14.05
CA ASN A 744 3.00 33.21 15.46
C ASN A 744 3.29 32.01 16.36
N PHE A 745 2.62 30.88 16.12
CA PHE A 745 2.84 29.60 16.80
C PHE A 745 3.10 28.49 15.77
N TYR A 746 3.70 27.37 16.16
CA TYR A 746 3.93 26.27 15.21
C TYR A 746 2.64 25.63 14.67
N PHE A 747 1.50 25.87 15.31
CA PHE A 747 0.19 25.39 14.87
C PHE A 747 -0.60 26.42 14.04
N GLY A 748 0.01 27.57 13.71
CA GLY A 748 -0.60 28.66 12.96
C GLY A 748 -0.74 29.95 13.77
N ASP A 749 -1.54 30.90 13.26
CA ASP A 749 -1.73 32.23 13.87
C ASP A 749 -2.98 32.34 14.76
N ASP A 750 -3.78 31.29 14.84
CA ASP A 750 -5.04 31.26 15.61
C ASP A 750 -4.78 31.06 17.11
N GLU A 751 -4.68 32.17 17.84
CA GLU A 751 -4.46 32.21 19.29
C GLU A 751 -5.45 31.36 20.10
N SER A 752 -6.69 31.20 19.61
CA SER A 752 -7.72 30.45 20.33
C SER A 752 -7.36 28.98 20.55
N LYS A 753 -6.45 28.44 19.72
CA LYS A 753 -5.95 27.07 19.82
C LYS A 753 -4.80 26.90 20.80
N LEU A 754 -4.19 27.98 21.29
CA LEU A 754 -3.00 27.94 22.16
C LEU A 754 -3.20 27.03 23.39
N GLY A 755 -4.43 26.95 23.90
CA GLY A 755 -4.77 26.09 25.04
C GLY A 755 -4.47 24.60 24.84
N ASP A 756 -4.42 24.11 23.60
CA ASP A 756 -4.10 22.71 23.29
C ASP A 756 -2.59 22.44 23.21
N TYR A 757 -1.78 23.49 23.08
CA TYR A 757 -0.35 23.40 22.78
C TYR A 757 0.56 23.98 23.88
N ALA A 758 0.03 24.82 24.77
CA ALA A 758 0.82 25.53 25.76
C ALA A 758 0.16 25.57 27.15
N TRP A 759 0.99 25.67 28.18
CA TRP A 759 0.57 26.11 29.51
C TRP A 759 0.89 27.59 29.69
N TYR A 760 -0.14 28.43 29.80
CA TYR A 760 -0.04 29.88 29.88
C TYR A 760 -1.10 30.43 30.86
N THR A 761 -1.16 31.74 31.10
CA THR A 761 -2.06 32.31 32.13
C THR A 761 -3.52 31.87 31.98
N GLY A 762 -3.99 31.67 30.73
CA GLY A 762 -5.37 31.29 30.44
C GLY A 762 -5.76 29.88 30.89
N ASN A 763 -4.81 28.96 31.06
CA ASN A 763 -5.11 27.55 31.36
C ASN A 763 -4.21 26.90 32.43
N SER A 764 -3.13 27.56 32.87
CA SER A 764 -2.15 26.97 33.80
C SER A 764 -2.67 26.83 35.23
N GLY A 765 -3.73 27.55 35.60
CA GLY A 765 -4.23 27.56 36.98
C GLY A 765 -3.22 28.14 37.98
N GLY A 766 -2.28 28.96 37.51
CA GLY A 766 -1.31 29.64 38.37
C GLY A 766 -0.11 28.79 38.80
N LYS A 767 0.25 27.74 38.04
CA LYS A 767 1.39 26.85 38.32
C LYS A 767 1.99 26.24 37.05
N ILE A 768 3.21 25.71 37.16
CA ILE A 768 3.80 24.84 36.13
C ILE A 768 3.11 23.47 36.10
N HIS A 769 3.26 22.76 34.99
CA HIS A 769 2.67 21.43 34.76
C HIS A 769 3.72 20.42 34.28
N PRO A 770 3.44 19.11 34.40
CA PRO A 770 4.32 18.08 33.86
C PRO A 770 4.62 18.30 32.38
N VAL A 771 5.86 17.98 31.99
CA VAL A 771 6.28 18.11 30.60
C VAL A 771 5.49 17.13 29.71
N GLY A 772 5.19 17.54 28.49
CA GLY A 772 4.59 16.67 27.49
C GLY A 772 3.07 16.46 27.58
N GLU A 773 2.35 17.24 28.39
CA GLU A 773 0.89 17.13 28.52
C GLU A 773 0.08 17.89 27.45
N LYS A 774 0.75 18.72 26.65
CA LYS A 774 0.16 19.45 25.52
C LYS A 774 0.59 18.86 24.18
N ASN A 775 -0.09 19.24 23.10
CA ASN A 775 0.25 18.79 21.76
C ASN A 775 1.65 19.28 21.36
N HIS A 776 2.44 18.43 20.70
CA HIS A 776 3.77 18.76 20.21
C HIS A 776 3.75 19.46 18.84
N ASN A 777 4.90 20.00 18.41
CA ASN A 777 5.06 20.50 17.05
C ASN A 777 5.30 19.37 16.02
N SER A 778 5.39 19.69 14.73
CA SER A 778 5.59 18.71 13.64
C SER A 778 6.88 17.89 13.77
N TRP A 779 7.83 18.31 14.61
CA TRP A 779 9.07 17.61 14.93
C TRP A 779 9.04 16.91 16.29
N ASN A 780 7.86 16.69 16.89
CA ASN A 780 7.72 15.95 18.15
C ASN A 780 8.38 16.64 19.37
N LEU A 781 8.56 17.97 19.33
CA LEU A 781 9.00 18.75 20.48
C LEU A 781 7.80 19.29 21.25
N TYR A 782 7.85 19.15 22.57
CA TYR A 782 6.79 19.55 23.49
C TYR A 782 7.19 20.80 24.26
N ASP A 783 6.17 21.51 24.77
CA ASP A 783 6.32 22.67 25.65
C ASP A 783 7.23 23.78 25.06
N MET A 784 7.29 23.89 23.73
CA MET A 784 8.01 24.98 23.05
C MET A 784 7.30 26.33 23.23
N HIS A 785 6.00 26.29 23.57
CA HIS A 785 5.18 27.44 23.91
C HIS A 785 4.71 27.30 25.37
N GLY A 786 5.07 28.24 26.24
CA GLY A 786 4.64 28.28 27.63
C GLY A 786 5.33 27.28 28.57
N ASN A 787 4.64 26.91 29.66
CA ASN A 787 5.14 26.18 30.82
C ASN A 787 6.27 26.93 31.56
N VAL A 788 7.49 26.93 31.03
CA VAL A 788 8.62 27.70 31.57
C VAL A 788 9.41 28.36 30.44
N TRP A 789 10.00 29.51 30.72
CA TRP A 789 11.02 30.10 29.87
C TRP A 789 12.24 29.20 29.84
N GLU A 790 12.94 29.19 28.71
CA GLU A 790 14.10 28.31 28.54
C GLU A 790 15.36 29.11 28.25
N TRP A 791 16.39 28.90 29.07
CA TRP A 791 17.73 29.42 28.81
C TRP A 791 18.28 28.89 27.49
N VAL A 792 18.87 29.80 26.71
CA VAL A 792 19.70 29.47 25.54
C VAL A 792 21.14 29.97 25.75
N GLN A 793 22.04 29.61 24.83
CA GLN A 793 23.45 29.96 24.96
C GLN A 793 23.71 31.46 24.80
N ASP A 794 22.96 32.14 23.93
CA ASP A 794 23.21 33.48 23.43
C ASP A 794 23.21 34.58 24.50
N ARG A 795 24.01 35.63 24.27
CA ARG A 795 23.95 36.88 25.04
C ARG A 795 22.84 37.77 24.52
N TRP A 796 22.29 38.58 25.40
CA TRP A 796 21.25 39.54 25.04
C TRP A 796 21.74 40.61 24.05
N HIS A 797 20.91 40.87 23.05
CA HIS A 797 21.00 41.99 22.11
C HIS A 797 19.62 42.61 21.93
N ASP A 798 19.55 43.92 21.71
CA ASP A 798 18.28 44.63 21.61
C ASP A 798 17.58 44.47 20.25
N ASN A 799 18.22 43.82 19.27
CA ASN A 799 17.68 43.49 17.95
C ASN A 799 18.51 42.38 17.27
N TYR A 800 18.21 42.07 16.01
CA TYR A 800 18.94 41.11 15.16
C TYR A 800 19.88 41.74 14.12
N GLU A 801 20.21 43.04 14.25
CA GLU A 801 21.15 43.67 13.33
C GLU A 801 22.57 43.11 13.56
N GLY A 802 23.09 42.39 12.55
CA GLY A 802 24.39 41.72 12.66
C GLY A 802 24.34 40.35 13.34
N ALA A 803 23.14 39.77 13.54
CA ALA A 803 22.98 38.43 14.08
C ALA A 803 23.68 37.36 13.21
N PRO A 804 24.27 36.31 13.82
CA PRO A 804 24.84 35.19 13.08
C PRO A 804 23.79 34.49 12.20
N SER A 805 24.13 34.26 10.93
CA SER A 805 23.25 33.60 9.97
C SER A 805 23.51 32.10 9.80
N ASP A 806 24.37 31.51 10.62
CA ASP A 806 24.78 30.10 10.50
C ASP A 806 24.35 29.20 11.68
N GLY A 807 23.45 29.70 12.51
CA GLY A 807 22.92 29.00 13.67
C GLY A 807 23.83 28.99 14.90
N SER A 808 25.02 29.60 14.82
CA SER A 808 25.89 29.75 15.99
C SER A 808 25.33 30.72 17.03
N ALA A 809 25.68 30.50 18.30
CA ALA A 809 25.24 31.37 19.39
C ALA A 809 25.90 32.76 19.31
N TRP A 810 25.12 33.80 19.53
CA TRP A 810 25.54 35.19 19.47
C TRP A 810 26.18 35.64 20.80
N GLU A 811 27.51 35.55 20.87
CA GLU A 811 28.27 35.69 22.13
C GLU A 811 28.92 37.08 22.35
N ASN A 812 28.88 37.99 21.38
CA ASN A 812 29.47 39.34 21.50
C ASN A 812 28.47 40.42 21.99
N GLY A 813 27.44 40.01 22.73
CA GLY A 813 26.42 40.90 23.31
C GLY A 813 26.68 41.34 24.74
N ASN A 814 25.63 41.89 25.38
CA ASN A 814 25.68 42.36 26.76
C ASN A 814 26.13 41.23 27.69
N GLY A 815 27.27 41.43 28.35
CA GLY A 815 27.92 40.42 29.17
C GLY A 815 27.15 40.01 30.42
N SER A 816 26.15 40.79 30.86
CA SER A 816 25.39 40.53 32.09
C SER A 816 24.08 39.78 31.86
N TYR A 817 23.62 39.66 30.61
CA TYR A 817 22.30 39.10 30.30
C TYR A 817 22.39 37.97 29.27
N ARG A 818 21.60 36.92 29.49
CA ARG A 818 21.42 35.78 28.58
C ARG A 818 19.98 35.75 28.07
N VAL A 819 19.81 35.19 26.88
CA VAL A 819 18.49 35.09 26.27
C VAL A 819 17.71 33.94 26.89
N VAL A 820 16.40 34.14 27.06
CA VAL A 820 15.41 33.10 27.31
C VAL A 820 14.32 33.09 26.23
N ARG A 821 13.77 31.91 25.95
CA ARG A 821 12.78 31.65 24.89
C ARG A 821 11.53 30.92 25.38
N GLY A 822 10.41 31.05 24.65
CA GLY A 822 9.22 30.19 24.77
C GLY A 822 8.03 30.71 25.59
N GLY A 823 8.23 31.67 26.49
CA GLY A 823 7.15 32.14 27.38
C GLY A 823 7.03 31.29 28.64
N GLY A 824 5.91 31.38 29.37
CA GLY A 824 5.75 30.60 30.60
C GLY A 824 4.34 30.61 31.17
N TRP A 825 4.11 29.78 32.18
CA TRP A 825 2.79 29.49 32.75
C TRP A 825 1.97 30.70 33.23
N HIS A 826 2.60 31.83 33.55
CA HIS A 826 1.94 33.06 34.01
C HIS A 826 2.00 34.22 33.02
N TYR A 827 2.38 33.94 31.77
CA TYR A 827 2.33 34.96 30.72
C TYR A 827 1.09 34.80 29.83
N GLY A 828 0.60 35.94 29.33
CA GLY A 828 -0.43 35.98 28.29
C GLY A 828 0.03 35.29 27.00
N SER A 829 -0.94 34.94 26.18
CA SER A 829 -0.79 34.24 24.90
C SER A 829 0.27 34.83 23.96
N MET A 830 0.26 36.16 23.78
CA MET A 830 1.22 36.86 22.90
C MET A 830 2.68 36.74 23.35
N ASN A 831 2.92 36.38 24.61
CA ASN A 831 4.26 36.15 25.15
C ASN A 831 4.69 34.68 25.02
N CYS A 832 3.92 33.85 24.32
CA CYS A 832 4.25 32.45 24.02
C CYS A 832 4.53 32.25 22.50
N ARG A 833 4.58 33.32 21.70
CA ARG A 833 4.87 33.25 20.25
C ARG A 833 6.24 32.64 19.97
N SER A 834 6.42 32.06 18.79
CA SER A 834 7.68 31.45 18.33
C SER A 834 8.85 32.44 18.37
N ALA A 835 8.59 33.69 17.99
CA ALA A 835 9.59 34.77 17.94
C ALA A 835 9.87 35.43 19.30
N ILE A 836 9.11 35.11 20.36
CA ILE A 836 9.23 35.82 21.64
C ILE A 836 10.61 35.60 22.28
N ARG A 837 11.21 36.69 22.72
CA ARG A 837 12.52 36.72 23.38
C ARG A 837 12.51 37.63 24.59
N ASN A 838 13.33 37.29 25.56
CA ASN A 838 13.63 38.15 26.70
C ASN A 838 15.08 37.97 27.17
N GLY A 839 15.63 38.99 27.83
CA GLY A 839 16.96 38.97 28.42
C GLY A 839 16.88 38.93 29.94
N LEU A 840 17.55 37.98 30.56
CA LEU A 840 17.61 37.85 32.03
C LEU A 840 19.06 37.83 32.50
N ASP A 841 19.28 38.31 33.72
CA ASP A 841 20.60 38.31 34.34
C ASP A 841 21.12 36.87 34.51
N LEU A 842 22.43 36.66 34.34
CA LEU A 842 23.08 35.35 34.41
C LEU A 842 22.78 34.59 35.72
N ASP A 843 22.58 35.33 36.83
CA ASP A 843 22.34 34.78 38.17
C ASP A 843 20.85 34.75 38.55
N ASN A 844 19.96 35.17 37.65
CA ASN A 844 18.51 35.14 37.87
C ASN A 844 18.02 33.68 38.09
N ARG A 845 17.15 33.48 39.08
CA ARG A 845 16.58 32.17 39.48
C ARG A 845 15.06 32.24 39.61
N ASP A 846 14.40 32.83 38.63
CA ASP A 846 12.95 32.96 38.66
C ASP A 846 12.25 31.60 38.56
N ASN A 847 11.08 31.50 39.20
CA ASN A 847 10.33 30.25 39.36
C ASN A 847 9.51 29.83 38.12
N ASN A 848 9.90 30.39 36.98
CA ASN A 848 9.30 30.22 35.67
C ASN A 848 10.39 30.08 34.60
N VAL A 849 11.66 29.96 34.96
CA VAL A 849 12.79 29.80 34.04
C VAL A 849 13.45 28.45 34.29
N GLY A 850 13.43 27.61 33.26
CA GLY A 850 14.14 26.35 33.15
C GLY A 850 15.03 26.33 31.91
N PHE A 851 15.22 25.15 31.33
CA PHE A 851 16.00 24.98 30.10
C PHE A 851 15.74 23.62 29.47
N ARG A 852 16.10 23.49 28.18
CA ARG A 852 16.25 22.20 27.50
C ARG A 852 17.66 22.03 26.99
N LEU A 853 18.08 20.78 26.79
CA LEU A 853 19.40 20.47 26.29
C LEU A 853 19.42 20.28 24.79
N LEU A 854 20.55 20.63 24.19
CA LEU A 854 20.96 20.18 22.87
C LEU A 854 22.13 19.21 23.02
N ARG A 855 22.10 18.12 22.25
CA ARG A 855 23.18 17.14 22.14
C ARG A 855 23.72 17.13 20.71
N LYS A 856 25.04 17.29 20.56
CA LYS A 856 25.73 17.14 19.27
C LYS A 856 25.66 15.66 18.79
N PRO A 857 25.71 15.40 17.48
CA PRO A 857 25.72 14.04 16.94
C PRO A 857 26.76 13.12 17.60
#